data_AF-A0A5D2QVG5-F1
#
_entry.id   AF-A0A5D2QVG5-F1
#
_cell.length_a   1.000
_cell.length_b   1.000
_cell.length_c   1.000
_cell.angle_alpha   90.00
_cell.angle_beta   90.00
_cell.angle_gamma   90.00
#
_symmetry.space_group_name_H-M   'P 1'
#
loop_
_entity.id
_entity.type
_entity.pdbx_description
1 polymer ?
#
loop_
_entity_poly.entity_id
_entity_poly.type
_entity_poly.pdbx_seq_one_letter_code
_entity_poly.pdbx_strand_id
1 'polypeptide(L)'
;MDSSGHDALSSWKSEECCLWDGVNCNSLTGHVEMLDFMYRSWFVAGTISPSLLKLHHLTSLNFFGNDFNGSLIPEFFGSLKNLKLLDLSNANFGGPIPSQLGNLSMLETLGLGGNSIGVTFRHNFKKMSSIGKLEWVSHLSRLKQVDLSFTNLSNANDWSQVISHLPFLEELVMTDCDLPSISSSSPSSANHSKSLTHLDLSANNLPSSAIYPWLFNVSRNLVSLNLSRNQLKAENQVRGDSVLNEIVKLPYITVLDLGYNLLNGSISKSIGQVSNLQVLRLVGNSFNGDVISEAHFSNFTYLQELDLSYTYLTLKFYSGWIPPFKLIQIKLCSCKLGPRFPDWIRTQTDVEILDISASGISDSLPYWFWDPFQRLKYINMSFNQISGTFPNKSIPVRHLDLSSNNFSGPLPHFSLDSMNMRTINLSKNKFTGTISPICSITGQSFLVWLDLSNNLFSGVLPDCFGSFPSLTALNLGDNSFSGSLPSSLGSLTSLEMLSLRGNKFSGELPSSLQSCTKLKFLDLSDNELSGEIPMWIGQRLSSLVFLSLQRNQFRGRIPHQLCGLKYLQILDLSVNKISDTVPPCLNNFTSMAEKVSLDRRIEHYLPDVVSFEWLALVQVRYVDEALLTWKGTKQNYPQLGLLLAIDLSCNKLTGEVPEGLSSLQELVALNLSRNFLTGKFIQNIGHLRQLEVLDLSRKKFSGNIPTSLSELTFLSTLDLSYNELSGKIPTSTQLQSFDPSSFSHNRGLCGPPVSPNCSMGDPPPGKPAVGGEEDCDEFMKWFYTAMGLGFAMGFWGFCSVVFFKRSWRHSYYRYLDDAKDWVYVSVVLLKTRLVTRIGALSTR
;
A
#
# COMPACT_ATOMS: atom_id res chain seq x y z
N MET A 1 17.76 -28.75 -5.64
CA MET A 1 18.40 -28.33 -6.90
C MET A 1 18.36 -26.82 -6.97
N ASP A 2 19.44 -26.17 -7.41
CA ASP A 2 19.49 -24.72 -7.60
C ASP A 2 18.66 -24.27 -8.82
N SER A 3 18.60 -22.96 -9.08
CA SER A 3 17.92 -22.37 -10.24
C SER A 3 18.50 -22.78 -11.60
N SER A 4 19.65 -23.47 -11.62
CA SER A 4 20.32 -24.05 -12.80
C SER A 4 20.19 -25.58 -12.90
N GLY A 5 19.48 -26.23 -11.96
CA GLY A 5 19.27 -27.68 -11.96
C GLY A 5 20.40 -28.52 -11.32
N HIS A 6 21.36 -27.90 -10.62
CA HIS A 6 22.44 -28.62 -9.95
C HIS A 6 22.04 -29.14 -8.57
N ASP A 7 22.52 -30.35 -8.23
CA ASP A 7 22.34 -30.95 -6.91
C ASP A 7 23.20 -30.23 -5.87
N ALA A 8 22.51 -29.85 -4.79
CA ALA A 8 23.02 -29.23 -3.57
C ALA A 8 24.26 -29.95 -3.02
N LEU A 9 24.19 -31.27 -2.93
CA LEU A 9 25.25 -32.10 -2.36
C LEU A 9 26.20 -32.65 -3.43
N SER A 10 26.30 -31.98 -4.58
CA SER A 10 27.09 -32.48 -5.72
C SER A 10 28.58 -32.65 -5.42
N SER A 11 29.14 -31.90 -4.45
CA SER A 11 30.52 -32.03 -3.99
C SER A 11 30.75 -33.25 -3.08
N TRP A 12 29.68 -33.86 -2.53
CA TRP A 12 29.75 -34.97 -1.56
C TRP A 12 29.99 -36.31 -2.26
N LYS A 13 31.06 -36.38 -3.05
CA LYS A 13 31.41 -37.56 -3.88
C LYS A 13 32.86 -38.03 -3.69
N SER A 14 33.74 -37.17 -3.20
CA SER A 14 35.15 -37.50 -2.92
C SER A 14 35.31 -38.16 -1.55
N GLU A 15 36.37 -38.93 -1.36
CA GLU A 15 36.71 -39.51 -0.03
C GLU A 15 37.19 -38.44 0.97
N GLU A 16 37.63 -37.28 0.48
CA GLU A 16 38.05 -36.14 1.32
C GLU A 16 36.85 -35.27 1.70
N CYS A 17 36.13 -35.68 2.76
CA CYS A 17 34.92 -35.00 3.22
C CYS A 17 35.11 -33.53 3.66
N CYS A 18 36.34 -33.12 4.00
CA CYS A 18 36.66 -31.74 4.36
C CYS A 18 36.70 -30.78 3.17
N LEU A 19 36.61 -31.29 1.93
CA LEU A 19 36.46 -30.51 0.71
C LEU A 19 34.99 -30.36 0.29
N TRP A 20 34.06 -30.95 1.05
CA TRP A 20 32.65 -30.90 0.70
C TRP A 20 32.04 -29.55 1.06
N ASP A 21 31.20 -29.02 0.18
CA ASP A 21 30.43 -27.81 0.44
C ASP A 21 29.57 -28.00 1.70
N GLY A 22 29.72 -27.04 2.61
CA GLY A 22 29.04 -27.01 3.90
C GLY A 22 29.63 -27.90 4.99
N VAL A 23 30.81 -28.50 4.78
CA VAL A 23 31.54 -29.27 5.80
C VAL A 23 32.84 -28.56 6.17
N ASN A 24 33.00 -28.24 7.46
CA ASN A 24 34.23 -27.68 7.98
C ASN A 24 34.88 -28.66 8.97
N CYS A 25 36.16 -28.94 8.74
CA CYS A 25 36.96 -29.82 9.58
C CYS A 25 37.98 -29.06 10.41
N ASN A 26 38.38 -29.65 11.53
CA ASN A 26 39.54 -29.22 12.30
C ASN A 26 40.81 -29.29 11.43
N SER A 27 41.57 -28.20 11.37
CA SER A 27 42.77 -28.09 10.53
C SER A 27 43.94 -28.98 10.98
N LEU A 28 43.93 -29.48 12.22
CA LEU A 28 44.98 -30.34 12.79
C LEU A 28 44.59 -31.82 12.77
N THR A 29 43.33 -32.14 13.08
CA THR A 29 42.88 -33.54 13.24
C THR A 29 42.11 -34.09 12.04
N GLY A 30 41.62 -33.21 11.15
CA GLY A 30 40.77 -33.59 10.02
C GLY A 30 39.36 -34.05 10.42
N HIS A 31 38.98 -33.95 11.70
CA HIS A 31 37.63 -34.29 12.15
C HIS A 31 36.63 -33.22 11.72
N VAL A 32 35.44 -33.65 11.29
CA VAL A 32 34.33 -32.74 10.99
C VAL A 32 33.84 -32.08 12.29
N GLU A 33 33.94 -30.76 12.36
CA GLU A 33 33.54 -29.97 13.54
C GLU A 33 32.31 -29.10 13.29
N MET A 34 32.00 -28.79 12.03
CA MET A 34 30.88 -27.94 11.67
C MET A 34 30.22 -28.37 10.37
N LEU A 35 28.89 -28.39 10.38
CA LEU A 35 28.07 -28.47 9.18
C LEU A 35 27.33 -27.15 9.02
N ASP A 36 27.54 -26.47 7.90
CA ASP A 36 27.02 -25.12 7.64
C ASP A 36 26.43 -24.99 6.24
N PHE A 37 25.11 -24.85 6.20
CA PHE A 37 24.32 -24.70 4.97
C PHE A 37 23.68 -23.31 4.86
N MET A 38 24.19 -22.32 5.59
CA MET A 38 23.72 -20.94 5.55
C MET A 38 24.12 -20.23 4.25
N TYR A 39 23.21 -19.40 3.70
CA TYR A 39 23.47 -18.48 2.57
C TYR A 39 24.14 -19.11 1.33
N ARG A 40 23.68 -20.29 0.91
CA ARG A 40 24.06 -20.86 -0.39
C ARG A 40 23.05 -20.49 -1.47
N SER A 41 23.45 -20.56 -2.74
CA SER A 41 22.61 -20.35 -3.93
C SER A 41 21.52 -21.43 -4.11
N TRP A 42 21.33 -22.30 -3.12
CA TRP A 42 20.50 -23.49 -3.11
C TRP A 42 20.00 -23.77 -1.69
N PHE A 43 18.83 -24.43 -1.60
CA PHE A 43 18.22 -24.85 -0.35
C PHE A 43 18.38 -26.36 -0.17
N VAL A 44 18.71 -26.80 1.04
CA VAL A 44 18.66 -28.21 1.46
C VAL A 44 17.24 -28.54 1.93
N ALA A 45 16.75 -29.70 1.50
CA ALA A 45 15.43 -30.23 1.84
C ALA A 45 15.52 -31.75 2.06
N GLY A 46 14.59 -32.32 2.83
CA GLY A 46 14.51 -33.76 3.08
C GLY A 46 14.52 -34.12 4.57
N THR A 47 14.93 -35.35 4.90
CA THR A 47 14.97 -35.86 6.28
C THR A 47 16.40 -35.93 6.80
N ILE A 48 16.62 -35.52 8.05
CA ILE A 48 17.93 -35.60 8.70
C ILE A 48 18.08 -36.95 9.40
N SER A 49 19.09 -37.72 9.02
CA SER A 49 19.33 -39.08 9.52
C SER A 49 20.10 -39.10 10.86
N PRO A 50 19.79 -40.04 11.77
CA PRO A 50 20.58 -40.29 12.99
C PRO A 50 22.05 -40.68 12.73
N SER A 51 22.45 -40.94 11.48
CA SER A 51 23.86 -41.14 11.11
C SER A 51 24.75 -39.96 11.49
N LEU A 52 24.17 -38.77 11.69
CA LEU A 52 24.87 -37.59 12.19
C LEU A 52 25.56 -37.83 13.55
N LEU A 53 25.02 -38.75 14.37
CA LEU A 53 25.62 -39.14 15.66
C LEU A 53 27.02 -39.77 15.54
N LYS A 54 27.41 -40.21 14.33
CA LYS A 54 28.76 -40.71 14.05
C LYS A 54 29.81 -39.60 14.03
N LEU A 55 29.40 -38.33 13.91
CA LEU A 55 30.29 -37.18 13.96
C LEU A 55 30.52 -36.75 15.42
N HIS A 56 31.35 -37.51 16.14
CA HIS A 56 31.58 -37.31 17.58
C HIS A 56 32.22 -35.96 17.95
N HIS A 57 32.88 -35.31 17.00
CA HIS A 57 33.56 -34.02 17.18
C HIS A 57 32.73 -32.83 16.71
N LEU A 58 31.47 -33.05 16.32
CA LEU A 58 30.62 -31.98 15.82
C LEU A 58 30.33 -30.96 16.93
N THR A 59 30.64 -29.70 16.65
CA THR A 59 30.46 -28.54 17.55
C THR A 59 29.47 -27.52 17.00
N SER A 60 29.20 -27.52 15.71
CA SER A 60 28.28 -26.56 15.08
C SER A 60 27.39 -27.23 14.04
N LEU A 61 26.09 -26.95 14.11
CA LEU A 61 25.08 -27.38 13.16
C LEU A 61 24.25 -26.16 12.75
N ASN A 62 24.52 -25.64 11.56
CA ASN A 62 23.85 -24.47 11.00
C ASN A 62 23.05 -24.85 9.75
N PHE A 63 21.73 -24.85 9.89
CA PHE A 63 20.76 -25.10 8.83
C PHE A 63 19.91 -23.86 8.53
N PHE A 64 20.36 -22.66 8.93
CA PHE A 64 19.63 -21.42 8.70
C PHE A 64 19.17 -21.25 7.25
N GLY A 65 17.90 -20.90 7.05
CA GLY A 65 17.37 -20.52 5.73
C GLY A 65 17.16 -21.67 4.73
N ASN A 66 17.09 -22.92 5.20
CA ASN A 66 16.81 -24.11 4.37
C ASN A 66 15.30 -24.46 4.30
N ASP A 67 14.90 -25.55 3.64
CA ASP A 67 13.48 -25.93 3.52
C ASP A 67 13.26 -27.42 3.84
N PHE A 68 13.07 -27.73 5.13
CA PHE A 68 12.77 -29.09 5.59
C PHE A 68 11.29 -29.46 5.52
N ASN A 69 10.50 -28.74 4.71
CA ASN A 69 9.13 -29.06 4.32
C ASN A 69 8.16 -29.38 5.48
N GLY A 70 8.25 -28.64 6.59
CA GLY A 70 7.41 -28.81 7.77
C GLY A 70 7.70 -30.06 8.61
N SER A 71 8.86 -30.70 8.41
CA SER A 71 9.26 -31.87 9.20
C SER A 71 9.53 -31.52 10.67
N LEU A 72 9.51 -32.54 11.54
CA LEU A 72 9.81 -32.38 12.96
C LEU A 72 11.31 -32.21 13.20
N ILE A 73 11.69 -31.40 14.20
CA ILE A 73 13.07 -31.36 14.68
C ILE A 73 13.43 -32.75 15.25
N PRO A 74 14.51 -33.40 14.80
CA PRO A 74 14.87 -34.72 15.28
C PRO A 74 15.28 -34.73 16.76
N GLU A 75 14.64 -35.56 17.58
CA GLU A 75 14.96 -35.69 19.01
C GLU A 75 16.42 -36.09 19.28
N PHE A 76 17.03 -36.83 18.35
CA PHE A 76 18.42 -37.29 18.50
C PHE A 76 19.44 -36.15 18.53
N PHE A 77 19.08 -34.93 18.10
CA PHE A 77 19.95 -33.76 18.23
C PHE A 77 20.40 -33.56 19.67
N GLY A 78 19.56 -33.86 20.66
CA GLY A 78 19.91 -33.82 22.08
C GLY A 78 21.04 -34.77 22.51
N SER A 79 21.47 -35.69 21.64
CA SER A 79 22.60 -36.60 21.90
C SER A 79 23.95 -36.05 21.44
N LEU A 80 23.99 -34.93 20.72
CA LEU A 80 25.21 -34.29 20.22
C LEU A 80 25.88 -33.42 21.29
N LYS A 81 26.40 -34.04 22.35
CA LYS A 81 26.84 -33.36 23.59
C LYS A 81 27.95 -32.30 23.44
N ASN A 82 28.70 -32.33 22.33
CA ASN A 82 29.78 -31.37 22.05
C ASN A 82 29.30 -30.12 21.30
N LEU A 83 28.02 -30.06 20.95
CA LEU A 83 27.45 -28.97 20.18
C LEU A 83 27.46 -27.67 20.98
N LYS A 84 28.01 -26.62 20.36
CA LYS A 84 28.07 -25.24 20.83
C LYS A 84 27.10 -24.34 20.07
N LEU A 85 26.83 -24.63 18.80
CA LEU A 85 25.88 -23.89 17.96
C LEU A 85 24.87 -24.85 17.34
N LEU A 86 23.59 -24.55 17.54
CA LEU A 86 22.47 -25.18 16.84
C LEU A 86 21.59 -24.08 16.25
N ASP A 87 21.62 -23.88 14.93
CA ASP A 87 20.74 -22.93 14.26
C ASP A 87 19.87 -23.65 13.22
N LEU A 88 18.57 -23.70 13.51
CA LEU A 88 17.52 -24.27 12.68
C LEU A 88 16.56 -23.18 12.20
N SER A 89 16.93 -21.90 12.34
CA SER A 89 16.03 -20.79 12.10
C SER A 89 15.75 -20.62 10.60
N ASN A 90 14.56 -20.13 10.24
CA ASN A 90 14.11 -20.01 8.85
C ASN A 90 14.24 -21.32 8.02
N ALA A 91 14.26 -22.50 8.66
CA ALA A 91 14.49 -23.78 7.97
C ALA A 91 13.19 -24.56 7.64
N ASN A 92 12.03 -23.94 7.85
CA ASN A 92 10.70 -24.56 7.65
C ASN A 92 10.50 -25.87 8.43
N PHE A 93 11.02 -26.00 9.66
CA PHE A 93 10.61 -27.06 10.59
C PHE A 93 9.20 -26.79 11.15
N GLY A 94 8.48 -27.86 11.46
CA GLY A 94 7.13 -27.83 12.01
C GLY A 94 6.99 -28.69 13.26
N GLY A 95 5.82 -28.59 13.90
CA GLY A 95 5.47 -29.41 15.06
C GLY A 95 6.20 -29.01 16.35
N PRO A 96 6.20 -29.90 17.36
CA PRO A 96 6.77 -29.67 18.69
C PRO A 96 8.29 -29.46 18.73
N ILE A 97 8.76 -28.52 19.58
CA ILE A 97 10.19 -28.41 19.96
C ILE A 97 10.56 -29.55 20.92
N PRO A 98 11.52 -30.44 20.59
CA PRO A 98 11.88 -31.55 21.45
C PRO A 98 12.67 -31.10 22.70
N SER A 99 12.19 -31.45 23.89
CA SER A 99 12.83 -31.11 25.16
C SER A 99 14.22 -31.73 25.35
N GLN A 100 14.53 -32.77 24.57
CA GLN A 100 15.84 -33.43 24.51
C GLN A 100 16.97 -32.46 24.12
N LEU A 101 16.66 -31.34 23.45
CA LEU A 101 17.64 -30.27 23.20
C LEU A 101 18.23 -29.71 24.49
N GLY A 102 17.50 -29.78 25.62
CA GLY A 102 18.00 -29.40 26.94
C GLY A 102 19.19 -30.25 27.45
N ASN A 103 19.51 -31.38 26.79
CA ASN A 103 20.67 -32.19 27.12
C ASN A 103 22.00 -31.64 26.57
N LEU A 104 21.95 -30.57 25.76
CA LEU A 104 23.12 -29.96 25.11
C LEU A 104 23.85 -28.99 26.04
N SER A 105 24.50 -29.51 27.09
CA SER A 105 25.14 -28.69 28.13
C SER A 105 26.31 -27.79 27.65
N MET A 106 26.84 -28.03 26.44
CA MET A 106 27.89 -27.21 25.82
C MET A 106 27.36 -26.09 24.93
N LEU A 107 26.04 -26.00 24.75
CA LEU A 107 25.42 -25.07 23.80
C LEU A 107 25.59 -23.61 24.25
N GLU A 108 26.06 -22.78 23.33
CA GLU A 108 26.26 -21.35 23.50
C GLU A 108 25.26 -20.54 22.64
N THR A 109 24.87 -21.05 21.46
CA THR A 109 23.90 -20.42 20.56
C THR A 109 22.81 -21.41 20.16
N LEU A 110 21.55 -21.00 20.34
CA LEU A 110 20.36 -21.76 19.94
C LEU A 110 19.42 -20.89 19.09
N GLY A 111 19.31 -21.21 17.81
CA GLY A 111 18.35 -20.62 16.87
C GLY A 111 17.27 -21.62 16.51
N LEU A 112 16.03 -21.35 16.90
CA LEU A 112 14.83 -22.11 16.52
C LEU A 112 13.78 -21.22 15.85
N GLY A 113 14.16 -19.99 15.47
CA GLY A 113 13.25 -18.98 14.96
C GLY A 113 12.53 -19.44 13.69
N GLY A 114 11.21 -19.33 13.64
CA GLY A 114 10.44 -19.54 12.42
C GLY A 114 10.69 -18.46 11.37
N ASN A 115 10.08 -18.63 10.19
CA ASN A 115 10.27 -17.75 9.04
C ASN A 115 9.90 -16.28 9.34
N SER A 116 10.91 -15.44 9.59
CA SER A 116 10.75 -13.98 9.59
C SER A 116 10.61 -13.45 8.16
N ILE A 117 9.84 -12.38 8.02
CA ILE A 117 9.54 -11.60 6.80
C ILE A 117 10.72 -11.59 5.82
N GLY A 118 10.55 -12.23 4.66
CA GLY A 118 11.59 -12.27 3.61
C GLY A 118 11.41 -13.37 2.56
N VAL A 119 10.65 -14.43 2.87
CA VAL A 119 10.33 -15.50 1.90
C VAL A 119 8.85 -15.44 1.52
N THR A 120 8.46 -14.38 0.81
CA THR A 120 7.10 -14.17 0.26
C THR A 120 6.71 -15.14 -0.87
N PHE A 121 7.34 -16.31 -0.98
CA PHE A 121 7.07 -17.25 -2.09
C PHE A 121 6.21 -18.46 -1.75
N ARG A 122 5.66 -18.61 -0.53
CA ARG A 122 4.75 -19.73 -0.26
C ARG A 122 3.59 -19.34 0.66
N HIS A 123 2.39 -19.44 0.10
CA HIS A 123 1.11 -19.03 0.69
C HIS A 123 0.55 -19.95 1.80
N ASN A 124 1.36 -20.79 2.47
CA ASN A 124 0.83 -21.73 3.48
C ASN A 124 1.87 -22.09 4.55
N PHE A 125 2.01 -21.30 5.62
CA PHE A 125 2.88 -21.66 6.75
C PHE A 125 2.16 -21.57 8.11
N LYS A 126 2.49 -22.52 8.99
CA LYS A 126 1.99 -22.61 10.37
C LYS A 126 3.15 -22.30 11.33
N LYS A 127 2.92 -21.49 12.37
CA LYS A 127 3.89 -21.28 13.47
C LYS A 127 4.33 -22.63 14.03
N MET A 128 5.62 -22.76 14.39
CA MET A 128 6.11 -23.97 15.05
C MET A 128 5.41 -24.08 16.42
N SER A 129 4.74 -25.18 16.69
CA SER A 129 3.98 -25.35 17.94
C SER A 129 4.95 -25.65 19.07
N SER A 130 5.04 -24.83 20.13
CA SER A 130 5.83 -25.22 21.29
C SER A 130 5.14 -26.30 22.12
N ILE A 131 5.95 -27.19 22.71
CA ILE A 131 5.50 -28.09 23.78
C ILE A 131 5.56 -27.31 25.09
N GLY A 132 4.41 -26.92 25.61
CA GLY A 132 4.25 -26.60 27.03
C GLY A 132 5.22 -25.55 27.61
N LYS A 133 5.98 -25.94 28.64
CA LYS A 133 6.86 -25.09 29.47
C LYS A 133 8.28 -24.98 28.90
N LEU A 134 8.94 -23.84 29.11
CA LEU A 134 10.33 -23.61 28.66
C LEU A 134 11.42 -24.10 29.64
N GLU A 135 11.04 -24.82 30.70
CA GLU A 135 11.94 -25.40 31.71
C GLU A 135 13.21 -26.06 31.13
N TRP A 136 13.11 -26.80 30.02
CA TRP A 136 14.26 -27.48 29.42
C TRP A 136 15.39 -26.54 28.97
N VAL A 137 15.08 -25.27 28.65
CA VAL A 137 16.08 -24.25 28.28
C VAL A 137 16.93 -23.90 29.49
N SER A 138 16.39 -23.99 30.72
CA SER A 138 17.14 -23.70 31.95
C SER A 138 18.32 -24.65 32.18
N HIS A 139 18.32 -25.83 31.55
CA HIS A 139 19.42 -26.79 31.61
C HIS A 139 20.64 -26.39 30.76
N LEU A 140 20.48 -25.43 29.85
CA LEU A 140 21.53 -24.95 28.94
C LEU A 140 22.38 -23.87 29.64
N SER A 141 23.17 -24.28 30.63
CA SER A 141 23.87 -23.34 31.53
C SER A 141 24.95 -22.47 30.88
N ARG A 142 25.37 -22.77 29.63
CA ARG A 142 26.38 -22.03 28.86
C ARG A 142 25.80 -21.12 27.78
N LEU A 143 24.48 -21.07 27.68
CA LEU A 143 23.76 -20.40 26.61
C LEU A 143 23.98 -18.88 26.69
N LYS A 144 24.43 -18.32 25.56
CA LYS A 144 24.68 -16.89 25.35
C LYS A 144 23.63 -16.25 24.45
N GLN A 145 23.18 -16.97 23.43
CA GLN A 145 22.22 -16.44 22.44
C GLN A 145 21.06 -17.41 22.25
N VAL A 146 19.85 -16.86 22.26
CA VAL A 146 18.62 -17.62 22.02
C VAL A 146 17.70 -16.85 21.08
N ASP A 147 17.34 -17.46 19.96
CA ASP A 147 16.27 -16.99 19.08
C ASP A 147 15.15 -18.05 19.01
N LEU A 148 13.98 -17.69 19.52
CA LEU A 148 12.75 -18.49 19.46
C LEU A 148 11.64 -17.78 18.66
N SER A 149 11.98 -16.77 17.85
CA SER A 149 11.01 -15.96 17.12
C SER A 149 10.03 -16.81 16.29
N PHE A 150 8.78 -16.37 16.14
CA PHE A 150 7.72 -17.04 15.37
C PHE A 150 7.39 -18.47 15.85
N THR A 151 7.80 -18.85 17.07
CA THR A 151 7.36 -20.09 17.72
C THR A 151 6.17 -19.81 18.64
N ASN A 152 5.18 -20.70 18.70
CA ASN A 152 4.02 -20.49 19.57
C ASN A 152 4.37 -20.81 21.02
N LEU A 153 4.64 -19.80 21.84
CA LEU A 153 4.98 -19.88 23.26
C LEU A 153 3.81 -19.52 24.20
N SER A 154 2.57 -19.51 23.70
CA SER A 154 1.38 -19.12 24.47
C SER A 154 1.14 -19.87 25.79
N ASN A 155 1.68 -21.09 25.93
CA ASN A 155 1.57 -21.90 27.15
C ASN A 155 2.80 -21.82 28.08
N ALA A 156 3.86 -21.10 27.69
CA ALA A 156 5.13 -21.05 28.40
C ALA A 156 5.13 -20.04 29.55
N ASN A 157 4.24 -20.19 30.54
CA ASN A 157 4.08 -19.23 31.66
C ASN A 157 5.34 -19.05 32.54
N ASP A 158 6.33 -19.91 32.38
CA ASP A 158 7.60 -19.93 33.10
C ASP A 158 8.74 -19.20 32.37
N TRP A 159 8.52 -18.72 31.13
CA TRP A 159 9.56 -18.16 30.27
C TRP A 159 10.40 -17.08 30.97
N SER A 160 9.77 -16.13 31.66
CA SER A 160 10.44 -15.02 32.33
C SER A 160 11.33 -15.49 33.49
N GLN A 161 10.93 -16.56 34.17
CA GLN A 161 11.72 -17.16 35.25
C GLN A 161 12.91 -17.94 34.68
N VAL A 162 12.68 -18.76 33.65
CA VAL A 162 13.74 -19.54 32.98
C VAL A 162 14.86 -18.63 32.49
N ILE A 163 14.53 -17.56 31.77
CA ILE A 163 15.50 -16.58 31.26
C ILE A 163 16.31 -15.94 32.39
N SER A 164 15.66 -15.64 33.53
CA SER A 164 16.34 -15.02 34.68
C SER A 164 17.40 -15.92 35.32
N HIS A 165 17.34 -17.24 35.11
CA HIS A 165 18.29 -18.21 35.66
C HIS A 165 19.46 -18.54 34.72
N LEU A 166 19.52 -17.95 33.51
CA LEU A 166 20.61 -18.17 32.55
C LEU A 166 21.72 -17.13 32.78
N PRO A 167 22.88 -17.54 33.35
CA PRO A 167 23.88 -16.59 33.86
C PRO A 167 24.78 -15.95 32.79
N PHE A 168 24.83 -16.53 31.60
CA PHE A 168 25.66 -16.06 30.47
C PHE A 168 24.82 -15.57 29.28
N LEU A 169 23.49 -15.51 29.40
CA LEU A 169 22.64 -15.08 28.30
C LEU A 169 22.91 -13.61 27.98
N GLU A 170 23.38 -13.34 26.77
CA GLU A 170 23.73 -12.02 26.23
C GLU A 170 22.62 -11.51 25.29
N GLU A 171 21.98 -12.40 24.54
CA GLU A 171 20.97 -12.07 23.53
C GLU A 171 19.74 -12.97 23.64
N LEU A 172 18.56 -12.35 23.68
CA LEU A 172 17.26 -13.02 23.69
C LEU A 172 16.34 -12.41 22.63
N VAL A 173 15.91 -13.24 21.69
CA VAL A 173 14.97 -12.87 20.61
C VAL A 173 13.75 -13.78 20.67
N MET A 174 12.58 -13.21 20.90
CA MET A 174 11.30 -13.91 20.98
C MET A 174 10.21 -13.10 20.26
N THR A 175 10.43 -12.78 18.99
CA THR A 175 9.50 -11.97 18.19
C THR A 175 8.29 -12.79 17.75
N ASP A 176 7.07 -12.25 17.87
CA ASP A 176 5.82 -12.90 17.41
C ASP A 176 5.61 -14.33 17.97
N CYS A 177 5.84 -14.49 19.27
CA CYS A 177 5.77 -15.78 19.95
C CYS A 177 4.47 -16.03 20.74
N ASP A 178 3.50 -15.11 20.69
CA ASP A 178 2.28 -15.17 21.51
C ASP A 178 2.57 -15.29 23.02
N LEU A 179 3.62 -14.59 23.52
CA LEU A 179 4.10 -14.72 24.90
C LEU A 179 3.01 -14.43 25.96
N PRO A 180 2.87 -15.28 26.99
CA PRO A 180 1.95 -15.03 28.09
C PRO A 180 2.45 -13.91 29.00
N SER A 181 1.50 -13.27 29.70
CA SER A 181 1.79 -12.18 30.64
C SER A 181 2.60 -12.65 31.86
N ILE A 182 3.54 -11.81 32.30
CA ILE A 182 4.40 -12.08 33.46
C ILE A 182 3.61 -11.82 34.75
N SER A 183 3.62 -12.77 35.69
CA SER A 183 2.98 -12.60 37.00
C SER A 183 3.81 -11.69 37.92
N SER A 184 3.15 -10.69 38.53
CA SER A 184 3.77 -9.69 39.41
C SER A 184 4.30 -10.23 40.75
N SER A 185 4.07 -11.51 41.05
CA SER A 185 4.46 -12.18 42.30
C SER A 185 5.84 -12.85 42.25
N SER A 186 6.60 -12.72 41.15
CA SER A 186 7.97 -13.26 41.11
C SER A 186 8.90 -12.38 41.98
N PRO A 187 9.57 -12.94 42.99
CA PRO A 187 10.23 -12.17 44.03
C PRO A 187 11.37 -11.31 43.47
N SER A 188 11.35 -10.04 43.85
CA SER A 188 12.30 -8.97 43.53
C SER A 188 13.67 -9.13 44.22
N SER A 189 14.15 -10.35 44.44
CA SER A 189 15.41 -10.60 45.16
C SER A 189 16.01 -11.97 44.83
N ALA A 190 16.45 -12.19 43.60
CA ALA A 190 17.36 -13.29 43.27
C ALA A 190 18.19 -12.94 42.04
N ASN A 191 19.53 -13.01 42.18
CA ASN A 191 20.59 -12.72 41.21
C ASN A 191 20.16 -12.73 39.73
N HIS A 192 19.83 -11.55 39.20
CA HIS A 192 19.43 -11.35 37.81
C HIS A 192 20.61 -11.52 36.84
N SER A 193 20.32 -11.93 35.59
CA SER A 193 21.30 -12.09 34.52
C SER A 193 22.08 -10.78 34.30
N LYS A 194 23.35 -10.76 34.69
CA LYS A 194 24.24 -9.60 34.51
C LYS A 194 24.72 -9.47 33.06
N SER A 195 24.50 -10.49 32.23
CA SER A 195 25.04 -10.60 30.88
C SER A 195 24.10 -10.08 29.79
N LEU A 196 22.79 -10.00 30.02
CA LEU A 196 21.84 -9.68 28.96
C LEU A 196 22.05 -8.25 28.44
N THR A 197 22.36 -8.14 27.15
CA THR A 197 22.63 -6.88 26.44
C THR A 197 21.64 -6.63 25.30
N HIS A 198 21.10 -7.68 24.67
CA HIS A 198 20.16 -7.57 23.56
C HIS A 198 18.85 -8.27 23.89
N LEU A 199 17.74 -7.55 23.77
CA LEU A 199 16.41 -8.06 24.08
C LEU A 199 15.41 -7.64 23.00
N ASP A 200 14.83 -8.61 22.31
CA ASP A 200 13.72 -8.43 21.38
C ASP A 200 12.51 -9.26 21.81
N LEU A 201 11.44 -8.57 22.21
CA LEU A 201 10.14 -9.15 22.55
C LEU A 201 9.02 -8.57 21.67
N SER A 202 9.37 -8.13 20.46
CA SER A 202 8.43 -7.47 19.57
C SER A 202 7.29 -8.37 19.10
N ALA A 203 6.15 -7.77 18.71
CA ALA A 203 4.99 -8.46 18.16
C ALA A 203 4.33 -9.51 19.08
N ASN A 204 4.35 -9.34 20.41
CA ASN A 204 3.77 -10.30 21.36
C ASN A 204 2.47 -9.85 22.04
N ASN A 205 1.91 -8.70 21.66
CA ASN A 205 0.71 -8.13 22.31
C ASN A 205 0.85 -7.92 23.84
N LEU A 206 2.07 -7.77 24.36
CA LEU A 206 2.32 -7.65 25.79
C LEU A 206 1.79 -6.31 26.36
N PRO A 207 1.02 -6.33 27.47
CA PRO A 207 0.59 -5.11 28.15
C PRO A 207 1.70 -4.55 29.06
N SER A 208 1.69 -3.25 29.34
CA SER A 208 2.65 -2.58 30.23
C SER A 208 2.77 -3.23 31.62
N SER A 209 1.65 -3.68 32.19
CA SER A 209 1.61 -4.33 33.51
C SER A 209 2.40 -5.64 33.57
N ALA A 210 2.54 -6.33 32.44
CA ALA A 210 3.33 -7.55 32.33
C ALA A 210 4.82 -7.24 32.20
N ILE A 211 5.19 -6.29 31.33
CA ILE A 211 6.60 -6.13 30.95
C ILE A 211 7.40 -5.21 31.88
N TYR A 212 6.84 -4.08 32.34
CA TYR A 212 7.62 -3.07 33.07
C TYR A 212 8.22 -3.58 34.40
N PRO A 213 7.52 -4.36 35.24
CA PRO A 213 8.09 -4.89 36.47
C PRO A 213 9.29 -5.82 36.24
N TRP A 214 9.34 -6.49 35.10
CA TRP A 214 10.40 -7.44 34.75
C TRP A 214 11.56 -6.76 34.03
N LEU A 215 11.26 -5.92 33.03
CA LEU A 215 12.26 -5.30 32.13
C LEU A 215 13.34 -4.50 32.87
N PHE A 216 12.95 -3.66 33.83
CA PHE A 216 13.92 -2.82 34.55
C PHE A 216 14.68 -3.57 35.65
N ASN A 217 14.27 -4.82 35.92
CA ASN A 217 14.91 -5.70 36.89
C ASN A 217 15.78 -6.79 36.23
N VAL A 218 15.49 -7.19 34.98
CA VAL A 218 16.20 -8.30 34.31
C VAL A 218 17.66 -7.97 34.01
N SER A 219 17.95 -6.77 33.49
CA SER A 219 19.31 -6.31 33.21
C SER A 219 19.36 -4.79 33.12
N ARG A 220 20.43 -4.20 33.68
CA ARG A 220 20.79 -2.78 33.49
C ARG A 220 21.85 -2.59 32.40
N ASN A 221 22.35 -3.68 31.83
CA ASN A 221 23.40 -3.69 30.81
C ASN A 221 22.84 -3.72 29.38
N LEU A 222 21.54 -3.45 29.21
CA LEU A 222 20.90 -3.44 27.90
C LEU A 222 21.53 -2.41 26.97
N VAL A 223 21.95 -2.90 25.81
CA VAL A 223 22.48 -2.16 24.66
C VAL A 223 21.41 -2.02 23.58
N SER A 224 20.63 -3.08 23.34
CA SER A 224 19.52 -3.08 22.38
C SER A 224 18.23 -3.54 23.05
N LEU A 225 17.15 -2.77 22.84
CA LEU A 225 15.82 -3.06 23.34
C LEU A 225 14.78 -2.85 22.23
N ASN A 226 14.14 -3.94 21.79
CA ASN A 226 13.00 -3.92 20.88
C ASN A 226 11.75 -4.46 21.58
N LEU A 227 10.78 -3.56 21.79
CA LEU A 227 9.46 -3.87 22.32
C LEU A 227 8.35 -3.44 21.35
N SER A 228 8.67 -3.29 20.07
CA SER A 228 7.72 -2.83 19.07
C SER A 228 6.53 -3.79 18.89
N ARG A 229 5.40 -3.28 18.38
CA ARG A 229 4.18 -4.08 18.11
C ARG A 229 3.64 -4.82 19.34
N ASN A 230 3.60 -4.14 20.49
CA ASN A 230 2.99 -4.63 21.73
C ASN A 230 1.81 -3.72 22.15
N GLN A 231 1.29 -3.87 23.37
CA GLN A 231 0.17 -3.07 23.90
C GLN A 231 0.65 -2.11 25.01
N LEU A 232 1.84 -1.53 24.84
CA LEU A 232 2.47 -0.70 25.86
C LEU A 232 1.85 0.70 25.93
N LYS A 233 1.47 1.15 27.13
CA LYS A 233 0.97 2.48 27.46
C LYS A 233 2.00 3.25 28.30
N ALA A 234 2.00 4.58 28.20
CA ALA A 234 2.96 5.41 28.93
C ALA A 234 2.74 5.40 30.45
N GLU A 235 1.49 5.29 30.91
CA GLU A 235 1.14 5.35 32.32
C GLU A 235 1.19 3.97 32.99
N ASN A 236 2.11 3.82 33.94
CA ASN A 236 1.99 2.80 34.97
C ASN A 236 0.98 3.32 36.01
N GLN A 237 -0.24 2.77 36.04
CA GLN A 237 -1.33 3.21 36.94
C GLN A 237 -0.98 3.22 38.45
N VAL A 238 0.20 2.70 38.82
CA VAL A 238 0.69 2.60 40.20
C VAL A 238 1.65 3.73 40.60
N ARG A 239 2.34 4.41 39.67
CA ARG A 239 3.38 5.42 40.00
C ARG A 239 3.33 6.74 39.24
N GLY A 240 2.61 6.83 38.12
CA GLY A 240 2.57 8.06 37.31
C GLY A 240 3.85 8.37 36.53
N ASP A 241 4.86 7.50 36.57
CA ASP A 241 6.10 7.66 35.80
C ASP A 241 5.92 7.12 34.37
N SER A 242 6.34 7.93 33.38
CA SER A 242 6.42 7.52 31.98
C SER A 242 7.50 6.44 31.80
N VAL A 243 7.21 5.38 31.03
CA VAL A 243 8.21 4.35 30.65
C VAL A 243 9.49 4.96 30.07
N LEU A 244 9.37 6.08 29.35
CA LEU A 244 10.51 6.79 28.78
C LEU A 244 11.45 7.33 29.88
N ASN A 245 10.92 7.72 31.05
CA ASN A 245 11.73 8.17 32.17
C ASN A 245 12.52 7.02 32.83
N GLU A 246 11.98 5.80 32.83
CA GLU A 246 12.69 4.62 33.32
C GLU A 246 13.77 4.16 32.33
N ILE A 247 13.52 4.28 31.02
CA ILE A 247 14.51 3.95 29.99
C ILE A 247 15.75 4.84 30.08
N VAL A 248 15.60 6.11 30.49
CA VAL A 248 16.74 7.02 30.74
C VAL A 248 17.72 6.46 31.78
N LYS A 249 17.30 5.49 32.62
CA LYS A 249 18.16 4.84 33.62
C LYS A 249 19.00 3.70 33.04
N LEU A 250 18.88 3.36 31.75
CA LEU A 250 19.69 2.35 31.07
C LEU A 250 20.94 3.01 30.44
N PRO A 251 22.13 2.90 31.04
CA PRO A 251 23.29 3.72 30.65
C PRO A 251 23.97 3.29 29.34
N TYR A 252 23.75 2.05 28.89
CA TYR A 252 24.44 1.48 27.72
C TYR A 252 23.57 1.38 26.47
N ILE A 253 22.31 1.81 26.52
CA ILE A 253 21.37 1.63 25.42
C ILE A 253 21.82 2.44 24.18
N THR A 254 21.91 1.75 23.05
CA THR A 254 22.24 2.29 21.73
C THR A 254 21.07 2.13 20.75
N VAL A 255 20.25 1.09 20.90
CA VAL A 255 19.06 0.84 20.08
C VAL A 255 17.82 0.78 20.95
N LEU A 256 16.87 1.66 20.68
CA LEU A 256 15.57 1.69 21.34
C LEU A 256 14.44 1.69 20.30
N ASP A 257 13.70 0.59 20.25
CA ASP A 257 12.51 0.45 19.41
C ASP A 257 11.25 0.18 20.25
N LEU A 258 10.37 1.17 20.31
CA LEU A 258 9.06 1.10 20.96
C LEU A 258 7.93 1.30 19.94
N GLY A 259 8.19 1.10 18.65
CA GLY A 259 7.24 1.36 17.58
C GLY A 259 5.93 0.56 17.69
N TYR A 260 4.85 1.05 17.09
CA TYR A 260 3.53 0.41 17.03
C TYR A 260 3.02 -0.08 18.40
N ASN A 261 3.05 0.81 19.39
CA ASN A 261 2.50 0.59 20.72
C ASN A 261 1.36 1.60 20.99
N LEU A 262 0.85 1.64 22.22
CA LEU A 262 -0.20 2.56 22.68
C LEU A 262 0.39 3.69 23.56
N LEU A 263 1.66 4.04 23.36
CA LEU A 263 2.30 5.10 24.15
C LEU A 263 1.63 6.44 23.84
N ASN A 264 1.33 7.21 24.89
CA ASN A 264 0.66 8.50 24.82
C ASN A 264 1.36 9.51 25.77
N GLY A 265 0.83 10.73 25.87
CA GLY A 265 1.44 11.80 26.66
C GLY A 265 2.57 12.52 25.92
N SER A 266 3.43 13.21 26.69
CA SER A 266 4.60 13.94 26.21
C SER A 266 5.87 13.10 26.28
N ILE A 267 6.76 13.25 25.29
CA ILE A 267 8.13 12.75 25.37
C ILE A 267 8.92 13.70 26.28
N SER A 268 9.45 13.19 27.39
CA SER A 268 10.25 14.00 28.31
C SER A 268 11.58 14.43 27.68
N LYS A 269 12.02 15.67 27.96
CA LYS A 269 13.35 16.17 27.57
C LYS A 269 14.50 15.37 28.17
N SER A 270 14.25 14.63 29.26
CA SER A 270 15.25 13.74 29.87
C SER A 270 15.70 12.63 28.93
N ILE A 271 14.94 12.31 27.87
CA ILE A 271 15.39 11.36 26.83
C ILE A 271 16.74 11.76 26.23
N GLY A 272 17.02 13.07 26.16
CA GLY A 272 18.30 13.61 25.70
C GLY A 272 19.48 13.27 26.62
N GLN A 273 19.28 12.67 27.81
CA GLN A 273 20.36 12.19 28.68
C GLN A 273 20.97 10.86 28.20
N VAL A 274 20.29 10.15 27.30
CA VAL A 274 20.74 8.85 26.78
C VAL A 274 21.74 9.07 25.63
N SER A 275 22.94 9.55 25.96
CA SER A 275 23.90 10.06 24.96
C SER A 275 24.45 9.00 23.99
N ASN A 276 24.39 7.72 24.36
CA ASN A 276 24.90 6.60 23.56
C ASN A 276 23.92 6.15 22.46
N LEU A 277 22.72 6.72 22.40
CA LEU A 277 21.66 6.28 21.51
C LEU A 277 22.03 6.52 20.03
N GLN A 278 21.95 5.45 19.24
CA GLN A 278 22.19 5.41 17.80
C GLN A 278 20.89 5.26 17.02
N VAL A 279 19.91 4.52 17.54
CA VAL A 279 18.62 4.25 16.89
C VAL A 279 17.50 4.57 17.87
N LEU A 280 16.60 5.48 17.48
CA LEU A 280 15.38 5.80 18.21
C LEU A 280 14.16 5.60 17.30
N ARG A 281 13.35 4.58 17.60
CA ARG A 281 12.09 4.32 16.89
C ARG A 281 10.91 4.38 17.84
N LEU A 282 10.03 5.34 17.60
CA LEU A 282 8.78 5.56 18.32
C LEU A 282 7.55 5.54 17.39
N VAL A 283 7.74 5.08 16.15
CA VAL A 283 6.73 5.02 15.07
C VAL A 283 5.37 4.49 15.55
N GLY A 284 4.26 5.02 15.04
CA GLY A 284 2.92 4.43 15.25
C GLY A 284 2.38 4.47 16.69
N ASN A 285 2.94 5.32 17.55
CA ASN A 285 2.41 5.60 18.89
C ASN A 285 1.47 6.83 18.88
N SER A 286 0.68 6.99 19.94
CA SER A 286 -0.37 8.03 20.06
C SER A 286 0.04 9.18 20.99
N PHE A 287 1.22 9.77 20.79
CA PHE A 287 1.67 10.91 21.59
C PHE A 287 0.76 12.12 21.34
N ASN A 288 0.35 12.78 22.42
CA ASN A 288 -0.52 13.95 22.39
C ASN A 288 0.06 15.15 23.16
N GLY A 289 1.29 15.00 23.66
CA GLY A 289 1.99 16.02 24.43
C GLY A 289 2.86 16.98 23.61
N ASP A 290 3.73 17.68 24.34
CA ASP A 290 4.48 18.89 23.94
C ASP A 290 5.20 18.89 22.59
N VAL A 291 5.52 20.11 22.13
CA VAL A 291 6.36 20.38 20.96
C VAL A 291 7.77 19.84 21.17
N ILE A 292 8.22 18.99 20.25
CA ILE A 292 9.59 18.50 20.21
C ILE A 292 10.50 19.66 19.77
N SER A 293 11.38 20.05 20.68
CA SER A 293 12.45 21.03 20.47
C SER A 293 13.84 20.41 20.63
N GLU A 294 14.88 21.19 20.40
CA GLU A 294 16.30 20.82 20.49
C GLU A 294 16.68 20.24 21.86
N ALA A 295 15.95 20.63 22.91
CA ALA A 295 16.19 20.15 24.26
C ALA A 295 15.98 18.63 24.41
N HIS A 296 15.17 18.01 23.54
CA HIS A 296 15.01 16.55 23.52
C HIS A 296 16.20 15.82 22.89
N PHE A 297 17.06 16.57 22.21
CA PHE A 297 18.10 16.07 21.31
C PHE A 297 19.51 16.53 21.72
N SER A 298 19.65 17.25 22.84
CA SER A 298 20.84 18.05 23.13
C SER A 298 22.13 17.23 23.31
N ASN A 299 22.07 15.98 23.79
CA ASN A 299 23.25 15.15 24.02
C ASN A 299 23.34 13.90 23.14
N PHE A 300 22.51 13.79 22.10
CA PHE A 300 22.61 12.68 21.16
C PHE A 300 23.76 12.92 20.20
N THR A 301 24.97 12.45 20.51
CA THR A 301 26.13 12.64 19.60
C THR A 301 26.28 11.50 18.59
N TYR A 302 25.67 10.35 18.85
CA TYR A 302 25.80 9.13 18.04
C TYR A 302 24.53 8.74 17.27
N LEU A 303 23.47 9.54 17.33
CA LEU A 303 22.19 9.21 16.71
C LEU A 303 22.32 9.15 15.18
N GLN A 304 21.92 8.02 14.62
CA GLN A 304 21.98 7.69 13.19
C GLN A 304 20.59 7.44 12.60
N GLU A 305 19.64 6.92 13.38
CA GLU A 305 18.26 6.69 12.93
C GLU A 305 17.26 7.33 13.88
N LEU A 306 16.36 8.13 13.29
CA LEU A 306 15.22 8.70 13.97
C LEU A 306 13.94 8.35 13.21
N ASP A 307 13.09 7.52 13.83
CA ASP A 307 11.76 7.20 13.32
C ASP A 307 10.67 7.63 14.30
N LEU A 308 9.99 8.72 13.97
CA LEU A 308 8.82 9.24 14.69
C LEU A 308 7.56 9.17 13.82
N SER A 309 7.56 8.35 12.77
CA SER A 309 6.46 8.29 11.80
C SER A 309 5.13 7.95 12.47
N TYR A 310 4.02 8.49 11.97
CA TYR A 310 2.67 8.21 12.49
C TYR A 310 2.47 8.54 13.98
N THR A 311 3.29 9.42 14.56
CA THR A 311 3.12 9.93 15.93
C THR A 311 2.36 11.26 15.99
N TYR A 312 2.24 11.95 14.85
CA TYR A 312 1.61 13.29 14.72
C TYR A 312 2.23 14.39 15.60
N LEU A 313 3.44 14.16 16.11
CA LEU A 313 4.19 15.10 16.95
C LEU A 313 4.51 16.38 16.17
N THR A 314 4.57 17.51 16.90
CA THR A 314 5.03 18.78 16.33
C THR A 314 6.50 18.95 16.61
N LEU A 315 7.32 19.03 15.56
CA LEU A 315 8.76 19.30 15.68
C LEU A 315 9.01 20.75 15.30
N LYS A 316 9.49 21.54 16.26
CA LYS A 316 9.76 22.95 16.04
C LYS A 316 11.09 23.32 16.65
N PHE A 317 12.02 23.68 15.77
CA PHE A 317 13.36 24.11 16.13
C PHE A 317 13.56 25.61 15.84
N TYR A 318 14.45 26.27 16.58
CA TYR A 318 14.89 27.63 16.30
C TYR A 318 15.67 27.66 14.99
N SER A 319 15.57 28.79 14.29
CA SER A 319 16.22 28.96 13.00
C SER A 319 17.75 28.94 13.17
N GLY A 320 18.44 28.11 12.37
CA GLY A 320 19.89 27.95 12.45
C GLY A 320 20.38 26.91 13.47
N TRP A 321 19.48 26.13 14.08
CA TRP A 321 19.90 24.99 14.89
C TRP A 321 20.72 23.98 14.08
N ILE A 322 21.84 23.56 14.66
CA ILE A 322 22.70 22.50 14.12
C ILE A 322 22.59 21.31 15.07
N PRO A 323 21.95 20.20 14.65
CA PRO A 323 21.86 19.00 15.47
C PRO A 323 23.27 18.46 15.82
N PRO A 324 23.48 17.95 17.05
CA PRO A 324 24.78 17.41 17.48
C PRO A 324 25.11 16.02 16.88
N PHE A 325 24.32 15.55 15.92
CA PHE A 325 24.40 14.24 15.29
C PHE A 325 24.29 14.30 13.76
N LYS A 326 24.56 13.16 13.12
CA LYS A 326 24.45 12.93 11.69
C LYS A 326 23.57 11.71 11.43
N LEU A 327 22.35 11.95 10.98
CA LEU A 327 21.40 10.90 10.66
C LEU A 327 21.72 10.24 9.32
N ILE A 328 21.59 8.92 9.28
CA ILE A 328 21.54 8.06 8.11
C ILE A 328 20.08 7.88 7.67
N GLN A 329 19.16 7.76 8.63
CA GLN A 329 17.72 7.62 8.38
C GLN A 329 16.91 8.67 9.13
N ILE A 330 16.06 9.39 8.39
CA ILE A 330 15.11 10.36 8.91
C ILE A 330 13.72 9.91 8.47
N LYS A 331 12.90 9.42 9.41
CA LYS A 331 11.53 8.99 9.15
C LYS A 331 10.56 9.76 10.05
N LEU A 332 9.88 10.72 9.46
CA LEU A 332 9.04 11.70 10.13
C LEU A 332 7.66 11.79 9.47
N CYS A 333 7.22 10.75 8.76
CA CYS A 333 5.92 10.71 8.11
C CYS A 333 4.80 11.11 9.10
N SER A 334 3.87 11.97 8.68
CA SER A 334 2.75 12.49 9.50
C SER A 334 3.14 13.41 10.66
N CYS A 335 4.43 13.66 10.94
CA CYS A 335 4.85 14.64 11.95
C CYS A 335 4.63 16.06 11.44
N LYS A 336 4.22 16.99 12.30
CA LYS A 336 4.06 18.40 11.91
C LYS A 336 5.42 19.09 11.88
N LEU A 337 6.00 19.19 10.68
CA LEU A 337 7.26 19.89 10.42
C LEU A 337 7.04 21.29 9.85
N GLY A 338 5.92 21.48 9.14
CA GLY A 338 5.61 22.73 8.45
C GLY A 338 5.15 23.89 9.36
N PRO A 339 4.87 25.07 8.77
CA PRO A 339 4.72 25.27 7.33
C PRO A 339 6.03 25.42 6.55
N ARG A 340 7.14 25.79 7.20
CA ARG A 340 8.44 26.01 6.54
C ARG A 340 9.16 24.70 6.23
N PHE A 341 10.04 24.72 5.22
CA PHE A 341 10.94 23.59 5.00
C PHE A 341 11.94 23.49 6.17
N PRO A 342 12.23 22.28 6.72
CA PRO A 342 13.10 22.19 7.90
C PRO A 342 14.58 22.45 7.57
N ASP A 343 15.09 23.61 7.96
CA ASP A 343 16.47 24.04 7.65
C ASP A 343 17.56 23.16 8.28
N TRP A 344 17.29 22.53 9.44
CA TRP A 344 18.24 21.67 10.14
C TRP A 344 18.62 20.42 9.33
N ILE A 345 17.77 19.99 8.39
CA ILE A 345 18.05 18.87 7.48
C ILE A 345 19.27 19.18 6.60
N ARG A 346 19.55 20.45 6.33
CA ARG A 346 20.71 20.89 5.53
C ARG A 346 22.04 20.36 6.05
N THR A 347 22.17 20.15 7.36
CA THR A 347 23.42 19.67 7.96
C THR A 347 23.51 18.14 7.99
N GLN A 348 22.47 17.41 7.58
CA GLN A 348 22.40 15.95 7.64
C GLN A 348 22.96 15.31 6.35
N THR A 349 24.27 15.45 6.13
CA THR A 349 24.96 15.07 4.87
C THR A 349 25.03 13.56 4.61
N ASP A 350 24.87 12.73 5.63
CA ASP A 350 25.02 11.26 5.54
C ASP A 350 23.69 10.53 5.31
N VAL A 351 22.59 11.26 5.10
CA VAL A 351 21.24 10.69 4.96
C VAL A 351 21.16 9.82 3.72
N GLU A 352 20.73 8.58 3.93
CA GLU A 352 20.38 7.61 2.89
C GLU A 352 18.86 7.47 2.70
N ILE A 353 18.09 7.66 3.78
CA ILE A 353 16.62 7.56 3.78
C ILE A 353 16.01 8.81 4.39
N LEU A 354 15.22 9.54 3.60
CA LEU A 354 14.47 10.70 4.02
C LEU A 354 12.98 10.49 3.74
N ASP A 355 12.18 10.38 4.81
CA ASP A 355 10.72 10.42 4.75
C ASP A 355 10.22 11.59 5.61
N ILE A 356 9.73 12.63 4.93
CA ILE A 356 9.04 13.79 5.53
C ILE A 356 7.66 13.97 4.88
N SER A 357 7.04 12.85 4.48
CA SER A 357 5.71 12.83 3.89
C SER A 357 4.63 13.23 4.90
N ALA A 358 3.48 13.71 4.41
CA ALA A 358 2.32 14.10 5.22
C ALA A 358 2.66 15.07 6.38
N SER A 359 3.67 15.92 6.20
CA SER A 359 4.28 16.69 7.30
C SER A 359 3.80 18.14 7.41
N GLY A 360 2.82 18.51 6.59
CA GLY A 360 2.22 19.85 6.57
C GLY A 360 3.15 20.94 6.05
N ILE A 361 4.20 20.60 5.30
CA ILE A 361 5.15 21.55 4.72
C ILE A 361 4.46 22.25 3.54
N SER A 362 4.48 23.59 3.52
CA SER A 362 3.85 24.42 2.49
C SER A 362 4.79 25.47 1.92
N ASP A 363 6.10 25.22 2.00
CA ASP A 363 7.18 26.09 1.55
C ASP A 363 7.67 25.69 0.14
N SER A 364 8.56 26.49 -0.44
CA SER A 364 9.33 26.08 -1.61
C SER A 364 10.47 25.13 -1.24
N LEU A 365 10.77 24.15 -2.10
CA LEU A 365 11.95 23.30 -1.94
C LEU A 365 13.21 24.18 -2.03
N PRO A 366 14.09 24.18 -1.00
CA PRO A 366 15.24 25.06 -1.00
C PRO A 366 16.23 24.74 -2.12
N TYR A 367 16.86 25.77 -2.70
CA TYR A 367 17.84 25.62 -3.79
C TYR A 367 19.02 24.73 -3.42
N TRP A 368 19.39 24.70 -2.13
CA TRP A 368 20.50 23.90 -1.63
C TRP A 368 20.14 22.43 -1.47
N PHE A 369 18.87 22.02 -1.55
CA PHE A 369 18.44 20.68 -1.14
C PHE A 369 19.22 19.55 -1.84
N TRP A 370 19.49 19.66 -3.14
CA TRP A 370 20.10 18.56 -3.90
C TRP A 370 21.63 18.45 -3.77
N ASP A 371 22.32 19.47 -3.26
CA ASP A 371 23.79 19.49 -3.23
C ASP A 371 24.42 18.68 -2.05
N PRO A 372 23.87 18.68 -0.82
CA PRO A 372 24.46 18.00 0.33
C PRO A 372 24.33 16.48 0.33
N PHE A 373 23.31 15.90 -0.32
CA PHE A 373 22.92 14.50 -0.11
C PHE A 373 23.47 13.58 -1.20
N GLN A 374 24.77 13.29 -1.17
CA GLN A 374 25.40 12.39 -2.14
C GLN A 374 25.09 10.91 -1.92
N ARG A 375 24.60 10.53 -0.73
CA ARG A 375 24.29 9.14 -0.33
C ARG A 375 22.80 8.80 -0.38
N LEU A 376 21.96 9.74 -0.80
CA LEU A 376 20.50 9.62 -0.73
C LEU A 376 20.00 8.51 -1.65
N LYS A 377 19.32 7.51 -1.09
CA LYS A 377 18.76 6.37 -1.81
C LYS A 377 17.24 6.44 -1.87
N TYR A 378 16.62 6.87 -0.78
CA TYR A 378 15.17 6.93 -0.65
C TYR A 378 14.71 8.33 -0.24
N ILE A 379 13.79 8.89 -1.02
CA ILE A 379 13.12 10.14 -0.72
C ILE A 379 11.61 9.91 -0.78
N ASN A 380 10.93 10.27 0.30
CA ASN A 380 9.49 10.43 0.33
C ASN A 380 9.14 11.81 0.94
N MET A 381 8.68 12.72 0.10
CA MET A 381 8.17 14.04 0.52
C MET A 381 6.69 14.22 0.14
N SER A 382 5.99 13.10 -0.11
CA SER A 382 4.62 13.10 -0.61
C SER A 382 3.61 13.70 0.38
N PHE A 383 2.40 14.03 -0.10
CA PHE A 383 1.31 14.58 0.72
C PHE A 383 1.69 15.85 1.49
N ASN A 384 2.36 16.78 0.82
CA ASN A 384 2.65 18.10 1.34
C ASN A 384 2.12 19.18 0.38
N GLN A 385 2.48 20.44 0.59
CA GLN A 385 2.18 21.56 -0.32
C GLN A 385 3.48 22.18 -0.83
N ILE A 386 4.55 21.38 -0.95
CA ILE A 386 5.88 21.85 -1.35
C ILE A 386 5.82 22.31 -2.80
N SER A 387 6.33 23.51 -3.04
CA SER A 387 6.41 24.10 -4.37
C SER A 387 7.86 24.18 -4.86
N GLY A 388 8.05 24.49 -6.14
CA GLY A 388 9.37 24.72 -6.72
C GLY A 388 9.57 23.98 -8.04
N THR A 389 10.76 24.12 -8.58
CA THR A 389 11.22 23.47 -9.82
C THR A 389 12.49 22.66 -9.54
N PHE A 390 12.79 21.70 -10.40
CA PHE A 390 13.98 20.87 -10.24
C PHE A 390 15.21 21.50 -10.89
N PRO A 391 16.42 21.22 -10.36
CA PRO A 391 17.64 21.63 -11.02
C PRO A 391 17.76 20.96 -12.40
N ASN A 392 18.44 21.61 -13.33
CA ASN A 392 18.85 21.00 -14.60
C ASN A 392 20.09 20.11 -14.37
N LYS A 393 19.98 19.17 -13.44
CA LYS A 393 21.03 18.22 -13.04
C LYS A 393 20.39 16.88 -12.74
N SER A 394 21.17 15.83 -12.95
CA SER A 394 20.79 14.45 -12.66
C SER A 394 20.55 14.23 -11.17
N ILE A 395 19.45 13.55 -10.80
CA ILE A 395 19.11 13.21 -9.41
C ILE A 395 19.42 11.72 -9.18
N PRO A 396 20.50 11.37 -8.44
CA PRO A 396 20.93 9.98 -8.27
C PRO A 396 20.27 9.36 -7.03
N VAL A 397 18.99 9.00 -7.13
CA VAL A 397 18.26 8.30 -6.07
C VAL A 397 17.82 6.92 -6.55
N ARG A 398 17.39 6.03 -5.64
CA ARG A 398 16.81 4.73 -5.96
C ARG A 398 15.30 4.79 -5.96
N HIS A 399 14.73 5.46 -4.96
CA HIS A 399 13.30 5.65 -4.80
C HIS A 399 13.00 7.13 -4.60
N LEU A 400 12.11 7.65 -5.44
CA LEU A 400 11.65 9.04 -5.39
C LEU A 400 10.13 9.09 -5.35
N ASP A 401 9.56 9.52 -4.23
CA ASP A 401 8.15 9.85 -4.11
C ASP A 401 7.96 11.31 -3.69
N LEU A 402 7.48 12.12 -4.63
CA LEU A 402 7.14 13.53 -4.44
C LEU A 402 5.66 13.78 -4.71
N SER A 403 4.85 12.73 -4.71
CA SER A 403 3.45 12.81 -5.12
C SER A 403 2.62 13.71 -4.20
N SER A 404 1.51 14.24 -4.71
CA SER A 404 0.59 15.09 -3.95
C SER A 404 1.30 16.32 -3.35
N ASN A 405 1.81 17.18 -4.23
CA ASN A 405 2.52 18.42 -3.90
C ASN A 405 2.19 19.53 -4.93
N ASN A 406 2.93 20.65 -4.87
CA ASN A 406 2.80 21.80 -5.78
C ASN A 406 4.04 21.98 -6.69
N PHE A 407 4.82 20.92 -6.96
CA PHE A 407 5.97 21.00 -7.86
C PHE A 407 5.55 21.32 -9.29
N SER A 408 6.37 22.10 -10.00
CA SER A 408 6.07 22.57 -11.36
C SER A 408 7.31 22.60 -12.24
N GLY A 409 7.13 22.91 -13.53
CA GLY A 409 8.20 22.90 -14.53
C GLY A 409 8.25 21.59 -15.34
N PRO A 410 9.23 21.42 -16.24
CA PRO A 410 9.38 20.21 -17.03
C PRO A 410 9.79 18.99 -16.19
N LEU A 411 9.65 17.79 -16.77
CA LEU A 411 10.18 16.57 -16.16
C LEU A 411 11.69 16.75 -15.92
N PRO A 412 12.19 16.51 -14.70
CA PRO A 412 13.61 16.62 -14.41
C PRO A 412 14.42 15.59 -15.19
N HIS A 413 15.67 15.92 -15.50
CA HIS A 413 16.62 14.94 -15.99
C HIS A 413 16.99 13.99 -14.85
N PHE A 414 16.59 12.73 -14.98
CA PHE A 414 16.93 11.67 -14.05
C PHE A 414 18.20 10.96 -14.50
N SER A 415 19.01 10.47 -13.55
CA SER A 415 20.17 9.63 -13.86
C SER A 415 19.74 8.20 -14.18
N LEU A 416 18.91 8.03 -15.19
CA LEU A 416 18.39 6.72 -15.59
C LEU A 416 19.49 5.81 -16.16
N ASP A 417 20.63 6.39 -16.53
CA ASP A 417 21.89 5.69 -16.86
C ASP A 417 22.56 5.03 -15.63
N SER A 418 22.31 5.56 -14.42
CA SER A 418 22.82 4.95 -13.20
C SER A 418 21.91 3.78 -12.86
N MET A 419 22.48 2.57 -12.75
CA MET A 419 21.77 1.32 -12.46
C MET A 419 20.99 1.28 -11.13
N ASN A 420 20.78 2.44 -10.49
CA ASN A 420 20.22 2.59 -9.16
C ASN A 420 18.74 2.98 -9.15
N MET A 421 18.19 3.71 -10.14
CA MET A 421 16.80 4.19 -10.06
C MET A 421 15.79 3.03 -10.24
N ARG A 422 14.88 2.86 -9.27
CA ARG A 422 13.88 1.78 -9.21
C ARG A 422 12.46 2.30 -9.26
N THR A 423 12.15 3.41 -8.58
CA THR A 423 10.78 3.94 -8.54
C THR A 423 10.74 5.46 -8.64
N ILE A 424 9.85 5.96 -9.50
CA ILE A 424 9.53 7.37 -9.64
C ILE A 424 8.03 7.55 -9.45
N ASN A 425 7.63 8.32 -8.44
CA ASN A 425 6.27 8.79 -8.25
C ASN A 425 6.25 10.32 -8.15
N LEU A 426 5.81 10.97 -9.22
CA LEU A 426 5.64 12.42 -9.31
C LEU A 426 4.16 12.80 -9.43
N SER A 427 3.25 11.88 -9.14
CA SER A 427 1.82 12.07 -9.38
C SER A 427 1.22 13.23 -8.59
N LYS A 428 0.06 13.76 -9.03
CA LYS A 428 -0.71 14.77 -8.29
C LYS A 428 0.14 16.03 -7.99
N ASN A 429 0.75 16.59 -9.04
CA ASN A 429 1.59 17.80 -9.01
C ASN A 429 1.20 18.75 -10.18
N LYS A 430 2.05 19.71 -10.51
CA LYS A 430 1.86 20.69 -11.61
C LYS A 430 2.99 20.63 -12.64
N PHE A 431 3.60 19.45 -12.84
CA PHE A 431 4.63 19.29 -13.86
C PHE A 431 4.06 19.47 -15.27
N THR A 432 4.85 20.02 -16.18
CA THR A 432 4.45 20.44 -17.55
C THR A 432 5.42 19.87 -18.60
N GLY A 433 5.18 20.14 -19.88
CA GLY A 433 6.08 19.75 -20.97
C GLY A 433 5.93 18.28 -21.39
N THR A 434 6.91 17.77 -22.13
CA THR A 434 6.90 16.37 -22.63
C THR A 434 7.69 15.44 -21.70
N ILE A 435 7.46 14.14 -21.83
CA ILE A 435 8.25 13.10 -21.13
C ILE A 435 9.43 12.58 -21.96
N SER A 436 9.72 13.20 -23.12
CA SER A 436 10.85 12.82 -23.99
C SER A 436 12.22 12.71 -23.29
N PRO A 437 12.52 13.46 -22.21
CA PRO A 437 13.77 13.27 -21.46
C PRO A 437 14.02 11.84 -20.95
N ILE A 438 12.98 11.00 -20.78
CA ILE A 438 13.15 9.59 -20.42
C ILE A 438 13.85 8.78 -21.51
N CYS A 439 13.94 9.27 -22.74
CA CYS A 439 14.58 8.57 -23.86
C CYS A 439 16.08 8.81 -23.95
N SER A 440 16.65 9.69 -23.12
CA SER A 440 18.08 10.01 -23.15
C SER A 440 18.97 8.93 -22.51
N ILE A 441 18.44 7.72 -22.25
CA ILE A 441 19.12 6.64 -21.55
C ILE A 441 20.07 5.89 -22.48
N THR A 442 21.31 5.74 -22.04
CA THR A 442 22.39 4.97 -22.67
C THR A 442 22.44 3.55 -22.11
N GLY A 443 21.38 2.75 -22.30
CA GLY A 443 21.33 1.35 -21.85
C GLY A 443 19.95 0.87 -21.40
N GLN A 444 19.91 -0.29 -20.73
CA GLN A 444 18.69 -0.82 -20.11
C GLN A 444 18.52 -0.26 -18.69
N SER A 445 17.33 0.22 -18.38
CA SER A 445 16.97 0.74 -17.06
C SER A 445 16.44 -0.36 -16.13
N PHE A 446 16.74 -0.22 -14.83
CA PHE A 446 16.14 -1.02 -13.75
C PHE A 446 14.88 -0.39 -13.17
N LEU A 447 14.35 0.67 -13.79
CA LEU A 447 13.12 1.31 -13.37
C LEU A 447 11.97 0.29 -13.38
N VAL A 448 11.32 0.16 -12.23
CA VAL A 448 10.22 -0.78 -12.03
C VAL A 448 8.89 -0.06 -12.01
N TRP A 449 8.82 1.13 -11.39
CA TRP A 449 7.59 1.94 -11.34
C TRP A 449 7.82 3.36 -11.85
N LEU A 450 6.90 3.81 -12.72
CA LEU A 450 6.83 5.18 -13.19
C LEU A 450 5.39 5.68 -13.09
N ASP A 451 5.14 6.57 -12.13
CA ASP A 451 3.87 7.25 -11.96
C ASP A 451 4.04 8.76 -12.15
N LEU A 452 3.49 9.28 -13.24
CA LEU A 452 3.46 10.68 -13.61
C LEU A 452 2.01 11.22 -13.67
N SER A 453 1.06 10.47 -13.13
CA SER A 453 -0.37 10.77 -13.27
C SER A 453 -0.79 12.08 -12.60
N ASN A 454 -1.93 12.64 -12.97
CA ASN A 454 -2.48 13.85 -12.35
C ASN A 454 -1.47 15.02 -12.36
N ASN A 455 -1.01 15.37 -13.56
CA ASN A 455 -0.09 16.47 -13.81
C ASN A 455 -0.58 17.28 -15.02
N LEU A 456 0.26 18.20 -15.52
CA LEU A 456 0.00 19.04 -16.69
C LEU A 456 0.94 18.66 -17.86
N PHE A 457 1.43 17.42 -17.91
CA PHE A 457 2.27 16.95 -19.02
C PHE A 457 1.47 16.93 -20.33
N SER A 458 2.15 17.14 -21.45
CA SER A 458 1.51 17.25 -22.78
C SER A 458 2.42 16.76 -23.90
N GLY A 459 1.89 16.73 -25.12
CA GLY A 459 2.60 16.26 -26.31
C GLY A 459 2.41 14.76 -26.57
N VAL A 460 3.20 14.22 -27.50
CA VAL A 460 3.11 12.80 -27.91
C VAL A 460 4.04 11.95 -27.05
N LEU A 461 3.63 10.72 -26.72
CA LEU A 461 4.51 9.77 -26.05
C LEU A 461 5.69 9.39 -26.97
N PRO A 462 6.93 9.39 -26.48
CA PRO A 462 8.07 9.03 -27.29
C PRO A 462 8.15 7.51 -27.51
N ASP A 463 8.72 7.11 -28.66
CA ASP A 463 8.84 5.68 -29.03
C ASP A 463 10.16 5.06 -28.52
N CYS A 464 10.36 5.07 -27.20
CA CYS A 464 11.60 4.60 -26.56
C CYS A 464 11.37 3.68 -25.34
N PHE A 465 10.15 3.15 -25.16
CA PHE A 465 9.83 2.34 -23.98
C PHE A 465 10.60 1.01 -23.90
N GLY A 466 11.22 0.58 -25.01
CA GLY A 466 12.11 -0.59 -25.04
C GLY A 466 13.33 -0.49 -24.12
N SER A 467 13.69 0.71 -23.65
CA SER A 467 14.77 0.91 -22.68
C SER A 467 14.41 0.54 -21.23
N PHE A 468 13.15 0.18 -20.94
CA PHE A 468 12.65 -0.11 -19.58
C PHE A 468 12.11 -1.54 -19.41
N PRO A 469 12.93 -2.59 -19.63
CA PRO A 469 12.45 -3.98 -19.60
C PRO A 469 11.96 -4.46 -18.22
N SER A 470 12.36 -3.78 -17.15
CA SER A 470 11.99 -4.10 -15.76
C SER A 470 10.69 -3.42 -15.29
N LEU A 471 10.09 -2.56 -16.11
CA LEU A 471 8.92 -1.78 -15.72
C LEU A 471 7.71 -2.70 -15.50
N THR A 472 7.14 -2.65 -14.29
CA THR A 472 5.94 -3.42 -13.91
C THR A 472 4.71 -2.53 -13.77
N ALA A 473 4.88 -1.24 -13.46
CA ALA A 473 3.77 -0.29 -13.38
C ALA A 473 4.11 1.02 -14.12
N LEU A 474 3.23 1.40 -15.05
CA LEU A 474 3.28 2.64 -15.81
C LEU A 474 1.95 3.38 -15.69
N ASN A 475 1.95 4.51 -14.98
CA ASN A 475 0.78 5.36 -14.83
C ASN A 475 1.06 6.77 -15.38
N LEU A 476 0.38 7.11 -16.47
CA LEU A 476 0.43 8.41 -17.13
C LEU A 476 -0.95 9.09 -17.15
N GLY A 477 -1.87 8.60 -16.33
CA GLY A 477 -3.27 9.03 -16.33
C GLY A 477 -3.47 10.51 -15.94
N ASP A 478 -4.62 11.07 -16.32
CA ASP A 478 -5.07 12.42 -15.97
C ASP A 478 -3.98 13.49 -16.28
N ASN A 479 -3.61 13.57 -17.56
CA ASN A 479 -2.64 14.53 -18.12
C ASN A 479 -3.20 15.15 -19.41
N SER A 480 -2.37 15.79 -20.23
CA SER A 480 -2.73 16.34 -21.54
C SER A 480 -1.92 15.73 -22.69
N PHE A 481 -1.52 14.45 -22.58
CA PHE A 481 -0.85 13.73 -23.67
C PHE A 481 -1.78 13.53 -24.86
N SER A 482 -1.22 13.41 -26.06
CA SER A 482 -1.98 13.31 -27.32
C SER A 482 -1.29 12.40 -28.35
N GLY A 483 -1.96 12.16 -29.48
CA GLY A 483 -1.41 11.37 -30.58
C GLY A 483 -1.65 9.87 -30.42
N SER A 484 -1.02 9.05 -31.27
CA SER A 484 -1.14 7.59 -31.22
C SER A 484 -0.22 6.97 -30.18
N LEU A 485 -0.62 5.81 -29.64
CA LEU A 485 0.23 5.04 -28.73
C LEU A 485 1.44 4.45 -29.49
N PRO A 486 2.68 4.63 -29.00
CA PRO A 486 3.89 4.16 -29.68
C PRO A 486 4.02 2.63 -29.62
N SER A 487 4.66 2.05 -30.64
CA SER A 487 4.81 0.59 -30.75
C SER A 487 5.73 0.02 -29.66
N SER A 488 6.71 0.80 -29.18
CA SER A 488 7.63 0.40 -28.11
C SER A 488 6.96 0.12 -26.76
N LEU A 489 5.70 0.53 -26.53
CA LEU A 489 4.96 0.09 -25.34
C LEU A 489 4.87 -1.43 -25.25
N GLY A 490 4.82 -2.12 -26.40
CA GLY A 490 4.84 -3.57 -26.47
C GLY A 490 6.17 -4.21 -26.04
N SER A 491 7.23 -3.44 -25.84
CA SER A 491 8.52 -3.94 -25.34
C SER A 491 8.54 -4.11 -23.81
N LEU A 492 7.53 -3.59 -23.09
CA LEU A 492 7.41 -3.68 -21.64
C LEU A 492 6.84 -5.04 -21.20
N THR A 493 7.58 -6.12 -21.45
CA THR A 493 7.10 -7.50 -21.21
C THR A 493 6.91 -7.87 -19.73
N SER A 494 7.48 -7.07 -18.82
CA SER A 494 7.28 -7.19 -17.37
C SER A 494 6.05 -6.43 -16.86
N LEU A 495 5.36 -5.67 -17.72
CA LEU A 495 4.30 -4.75 -17.31
C LEU A 495 3.09 -5.51 -16.76
N GLU A 496 2.68 -5.14 -15.56
CA GLU A 496 1.50 -5.66 -14.87
C GLU A 496 0.38 -4.60 -14.78
N MET A 497 0.74 -3.32 -14.71
CA MET A 497 -0.19 -2.19 -14.61
C MET A 497 0.12 -1.15 -15.69
N LEU A 498 -0.88 -0.82 -16.49
CA LEU A 498 -0.87 0.29 -17.44
C LEU A 498 -2.11 1.16 -17.26
N SER A 499 -1.92 2.42 -16.90
CA SER A 499 -2.97 3.43 -16.91
C SER A 499 -2.58 4.63 -17.76
N LEU A 500 -3.39 4.90 -18.79
CA LEU A 500 -3.28 6.05 -19.69
C LEU A 500 -4.56 6.92 -19.65
N ARG A 501 -5.40 6.69 -18.64
CA ARG A 501 -6.71 7.30 -18.48
C ARG A 501 -6.69 8.82 -18.59
N GLY A 502 -7.75 9.47 -19.06
CA GLY A 502 -7.90 10.92 -18.93
C GLY A 502 -6.84 11.72 -19.70
N ASN A 503 -6.61 11.35 -20.96
CA ASN A 503 -5.69 12.03 -21.87
C ASN A 503 -6.40 12.28 -23.23
N LYS A 504 -5.65 12.65 -24.26
CA LYS A 504 -6.13 12.88 -25.63
C LYS A 504 -5.50 11.88 -26.61
N PHE A 505 -5.25 10.64 -26.17
CA PHE A 505 -4.71 9.60 -27.05
C PHE A 505 -5.72 9.22 -28.12
N SER A 506 -5.25 9.00 -29.34
CA SER A 506 -6.09 8.77 -30.53
C SER A 506 -5.53 7.63 -31.39
N GLY A 507 -6.25 7.24 -32.44
CA GLY A 507 -5.86 6.13 -33.31
C GLY A 507 -6.18 4.76 -32.70
N GLU A 508 -5.65 3.69 -33.29
CA GLU A 508 -5.91 2.31 -32.86
C GLU A 508 -4.88 1.81 -31.82
N LEU A 509 -5.23 0.76 -31.08
CA LEU A 509 -4.29 0.12 -30.16
C LEU A 509 -3.17 -0.59 -30.95
N PRO A 510 -1.88 -0.32 -30.65
CA PRO A 510 -0.77 -0.96 -31.35
C PRO A 510 -0.73 -2.45 -31.03
N SER A 511 -0.60 -3.28 -32.08
CA SER A 511 -0.59 -4.75 -31.94
C SER A 511 0.56 -5.28 -31.10
N SER A 512 1.63 -4.49 -30.94
CA SER A 512 2.77 -4.82 -30.07
C SER A 512 2.39 -4.98 -28.59
N LEU A 513 1.31 -4.35 -28.12
CA LEU A 513 0.81 -4.51 -26.74
C LEU A 513 0.43 -5.96 -26.39
N GLN A 514 0.16 -6.80 -27.39
CA GLN A 514 -0.09 -8.22 -27.19
C GLN A 514 1.08 -8.97 -26.51
N SER A 515 2.28 -8.39 -26.52
CA SER A 515 3.47 -8.93 -25.86
C SER A 515 3.50 -8.72 -24.35
N CYS A 516 2.67 -7.83 -23.80
CA CYS A 516 2.61 -7.50 -22.36
C CYS A 516 1.76 -8.52 -21.58
N THR A 517 2.09 -9.81 -21.66
CA THR A 517 1.24 -10.92 -21.18
C THR A 517 1.03 -10.99 -19.66
N LYS A 518 1.82 -10.22 -18.89
CA LYS A 518 1.70 -10.11 -17.43
C LYS A 518 0.70 -9.04 -16.97
N LEU A 519 0.09 -8.29 -17.90
CA LEU A 519 -0.89 -7.25 -17.55
C LEU A 519 -2.04 -7.81 -16.72
N LYS A 520 -2.24 -7.18 -15.56
CA LYS A 520 -3.34 -7.37 -14.61
C LYS A 520 -4.30 -6.18 -14.63
N PHE A 521 -3.77 -4.97 -14.84
CA PHE A 521 -4.54 -3.74 -14.84
C PHE A 521 -4.31 -2.97 -16.14
N LEU A 522 -5.38 -2.75 -16.90
CA LEU A 522 -5.36 -1.95 -18.14
C LEU A 522 -6.48 -0.91 -18.13
N ASP A 523 -6.11 0.35 -17.94
CA ASP A 523 -7.03 1.49 -17.97
C ASP A 523 -6.65 2.46 -19.10
N LEU A 524 -7.48 2.49 -20.13
CA LEU A 524 -7.36 3.37 -21.29
C LEU A 524 -8.55 4.33 -21.40
N SER A 525 -9.31 4.49 -20.31
CA SER A 525 -10.56 5.25 -20.33
C SER A 525 -10.35 6.76 -20.53
N ASP A 526 -11.42 7.49 -20.83
CA ASP A 526 -11.39 8.95 -20.98
C ASP A 526 -10.32 9.40 -22.00
N ASN A 527 -10.38 8.90 -23.24
CA ASN A 527 -9.46 9.20 -24.34
C ASN A 527 -10.20 9.31 -25.69
N GLU A 528 -9.47 9.43 -26.80
CA GLU A 528 -9.99 9.51 -28.17
C GLU A 528 -9.59 8.27 -29.01
N LEU A 529 -9.29 7.13 -28.36
CA LEU A 529 -8.87 5.89 -29.02
C LEU A 529 -10.00 5.32 -29.87
N SER A 530 -9.66 4.70 -30.99
CA SER A 530 -10.59 4.27 -32.03
C SER A 530 -10.21 2.88 -32.58
N GLY A 531 -10.96 2.41 -33.58
CA GLY A 531 -10.80 1.07 -34.14
C GLY A 531 -11.69 0.04 -33.43
N GLU A 532 -11.46 -1.24 -33.72
CA GLU A 532 -12.14 -2.34 -33.03
C GLU A 532 -11.40 -2.74 -31.76
N ILE A 533 -12.11 -3.33 -30.79
CA ILE A 533 -11.46 -3.96 -29.63
C ILE A 533 -10.66 -5.17 -30.14
N PRO A 534 -9.33 -5.21 -29.98
CA PRO A 534 -8.54 -6.29 -30.56
C PRO A 534 -8.76 -7.64 -29.87
N MET A 535 -8.87 -8.71 -30.66
CA MET A 535 -9.02 -10.08 -30.13
C MET A 535 -7.86 -10.52 -29.25
N TRP A 536 -6.65 -9.97 -29.46
CA TRP A 536 -5.46 -10.33 -28.71
C TRP A 536 -5.57 -9.97 -27.22
N ILE A 537 -6.44 -9.03 -26.82
CA ILE A 537 -6.68 -8.72 -25.41
C ILE A 537 -7.12 -10.00 -24.67
N GLY A 538 -8.14 -10.69 -25.20
CA GLY A 538 -8.63 -11.93 -24.61
C GLY A 538 -7.73 -13.15 -24.84
N GLN A 539 -6.91 -13.16 -25.89
CA GLN A 539 -6.04 -14.29 -26.24
C GLN A 539 -4.69 -14.28 -25.52
N ARG A 540 -4.14 -13.09 -25.24
CA ARG A 540 -2.76 -12.92 -24.76
C ARG A 540 -2.67 -12.36 -23.35
N LEU A 541 -3.62 -11.52 -22.92
CA LEU A 541 -3.60 -10.86 -21.61
C LEU A 541 -4.38 -11.65 -20.56
N SER A 542 -4.10 -12.95 -20.44
CA SER A 542 -4.87 -13.87 -19.59
C SER A 542 -4.83 -13.57 -18.09
N SER A 543 -3.91 -12.71 -17.64
CA SER A 543 -3.76 -12.27 -16.25
C SER A 543 -4.63 -11.05 -15.89
N LEU A 544 -5.39 -10.49 -16.84
CA LEU A 544 -6.18 -9.29 -16.61
C LEU A 544 -7.23 -9.48 -15.52
N VAL A 545 -7.23 -8.53 -14.59
CA VAL A 545 -8.16 -8.35 -13.49
C VAL A 545 -9.04 -7.12 -13.72
N PHE A 546 -8.48 -6.06 -14.30
CA PHE A 546 -9.16 -4.81 -14.58
C PHE A 546 -8.98 -4.42 -16.05
N LEU A 547 -10.09 -4.20 -16.76
CA LEU A 547 -10.10 -3.65 -18.12
C LEU A 547 -11.11 -2.52 -18.22
N SER A 548 -10.62 -1.30 -18.46
CA SER A 548 -11.47 -0.15 -18.79
C SER A 548 -11.06 0.48 -20.12
N LEU A 549 -12.02 0.52 -21.06
CA LEU A 549 -11.96 1.24 -22.34
C LEU A 549 -13.01 2.36 -22.39
N GLN A 550 -13.59 2.70 -21.23
CA GLN A 550 -14.68 3.65 -21.10
C GLN A 550 -14.39 4.99 -21.81
N ARG A 551 -15.40 5.62 -22.41
CA ARG A 551 -15.31 6.99 -22.96
C ARG A 551 -14.20 7.14 -23.99
N ASN A 552 -14.33 6.35 -25.05
CA ASN A 552 -13.47 6.35 -26.23
C ASN A 552 -14.33 6.30 -27.51
N GLN A 553 -13.72 5.97 -28.65
CA GLN A 553 -14.34 5.85 -29.97
C GLN A 553 -14.28 4.42 -30.53
N PHE A 554 -14.17 3.40 -29.67
CA PHE A 554 -14.14 2.00 -30.10
C PHE A 554 -15.44 1.60 -30.80
N ARG A 555 -15.34 0.83 -31.89
CA ARG A 555 -16.45 0.38 -32.74
C ARG A 555 -16.40 -1.13 -32.97
N GLY A 556 -17.37 -1.64 -33.73
CA GLY A 556 -17.47 -3.06 -34.03
C GLY A 556 -18.02 -3.86 -32.85
N ARG A 557 -17.81 -5.17 -32.84
CA ARG A 557 -18.36 -6.09 -31.85
C ARG A 557 -17.44 -6.27 -30.64
N ILE A 558 -18.00 -6.73 -29.51
CA ILE A 558 -17.22 -7.26 -28.39
C ILE A 558 -16.62 -8.63 -28.80
N PRO A 559 -15.29 -8.82 -28.82
CA PRO A 559 -14.69 -10.09 -29.22
C PRO A 559 -15.00 -11.22 -28.22
N HIS A 560 -15.43 -12.38 -28.72
CA HIS A 560 -15.70 -13.55 -27.87
C HIS A 560 -14.45 -14.04 -27.12
N GLN A 561 -13.25 -13.72 -27.61
CA GLN A 561 -12.00 -14.04 -26.93
C GLN A 561 -11.87 -13.36 -25.57
N LEU A 562 -12.54 -12.21 -25.35
CA LEU A 562 -12.56 -11.57 -24.04
C LEU A 562 -13.12 -12.51 -22.96
N CYS A 563 -14.05 -13.41 -23.30
CA CYS A 563 -14.59 -14.42 -22.39
C CYS A 563 -13.52 -15.38 -21.82
N GLY A 564 -12.29 -15.39 -22.36
CA GLY A 564 -11.16 -16.17 -21.85
C GLY A 564 -10.48 -15.58 -20.61
N LEU A 565 -10.81 -14.34 -20.22
CA LEU A 565 -10.20 -13.62 -19.09
C LEU A 565 -10.79 -14.08 -17.74
N LYS A 566 -10.31 -15.22 -17.23
CA LYS A 566 -10.85 -15.86 -16.01
C LYS A 566 -10.70 -15.03 -14.73
N TYR A 567 -9.67 -14.19 -14.66
CA TYR A 567 -9.36 -13.34 -13.51
C TYR A 567 -10.04 -11.97 -13.53
N LEU A 568 -10.79 -11.67 -14.60
CA LEU A 568 -11.41 -10.36 -14.79
C LEU A 568 -12.45 -10.10 -13.70
N GLN A 569 -12.29 -8.98 -13.01
CA GLN A 569 -13.18 -8.50 -11.96
C GLN A 569 -13.97 -7.28 -12.43
N ILE A 570 -13.37 -6.45 -13.29
CA ILE A 570 -14.01 -5.24 -13.80
C ILE A 570 -13.84 -5.16 -15.30
N LEU A 571 -14.98 -5.07 -16.00
CA LEU A 571 -15.07 -4.82 -17.43
C LEU A 571 -15.90 -3.55 -17.66
N ASP A 572 -15.25 -2.47 -18.04
CA ASP A 572 -15.91 -1.21 -18.40
C ASP A 572 -15.63 -0.86 -19.87
N LEU A 573 -16.64 -1.04 -20.72
CA LEU A 573 -16.62 -0.68 -22.14
C LEU A 573 -17.58 0.48 -22.44
N SER A 574 -18.07 1.16 -21.41
CA SER A 574 -19.14 2.14 -21.52
C SER A 574 -18.74 3.37 -22.35
N VAL A 575 -19.73 4.07 -22.90
CA VAL A 575 -19.54 5.33 -23.66
C VAL A 575 -18.57 5.13 -24.83
N ASN A 576 -18.96 4.26 -25.76
CA ASN A 576 -18.23 3.98 -26.99
C ASN A 576 -19.21 3.86 -28.17
N LYS A 577 -18.74 3.38 -29.32
CA LYS A 577 -19.54 3.11 -30.52
C LYS A 577 -19.63 1.60 -30.80
N ILE A 578 -19.49 0.76 -29.77
CA ILE A 578 -19.52 -0.70 -29.88
C ILE A 578 -20.93 -1.12 -30.26
N SER A 579 -21.04 -2.01 -31.24
CA SER A 579 -22.30 -2.48 -31.82
C SER A 579 -22.42 -4.00 -31.72
N ASP A 580 -23.44 -4.56 -32.37
CA ASP A 580 -23.69 -6.00 -32.45
C ASP A 580 -24.16 -6.58 -31.10
N THR A 581 -24.13 -7.90 -30.95
CA THR A 581 -24.68 -8.61 -29.78
C THR A 581 -23.68 -8.71 -28.61
N VAL A 582 -24.23 -8.81 -27.39
CA VAL A 582 -23.44 -9.16 -26.19
C VAL A 582 -23.01 -10.64 -26.29
N PRO A 583 -21.71 -10.98 -26.15
CA PRO A 583 -21.25 -12.36 -26.31
C PRO A 583 -21.94 -13.33 -25.32
N PRO A 584 -22.50 -14.46 -25.79
CA PRO A 584 -23.14 -15.43 -24.90
C PRO A 584 -22.19 -16.07 -23.88
N CYS A 585 -20.89 -16.02 -24.13
CA CYS A 585 -19.84 -16.60 -23.29
C CYS A 585 -19.40 -15.75 -22.10
N LEU A 586 -20.01 -14.58 -21.84
CA LEU A 586 -19.63 -13.74 -20.69
C LEU A 586 -19.76 -14.45 -19.34
N ASN A 587 -20.56 -15.52 -19.28
CA ASN A 587 -20.65 -16.40 -18.13
C ASN A 587 -19.34 -17.14 -17.78
N ASN A 588 -18.33 -17.14 -18.66
CA ASN A 588 -17.03 -17.78 -18.43
C ASN A 588 -16.07 -16.97 -17.55
N PHE A 589 -16.45 -15.77 -17.10
CA PHE A 589 -15.66 -15.02 -16.12
C PHE A 589 -15.70 -15.68 -14.74
N THR A 590 -14.77 -16.62 -14.50
CA THR A 590 -14.72 -17.43 -13.27
C THR A 590 -14.74 -16.57 -12.01
N SER A 591 -14.01 -15.45 -11.98
CA SER A 591 -13.96 -14.55 -10.81
C SER A 591 -15.28 -13.85 -10.47
N MET A 592 -16.18 -13.71 -11.45
CA MET A 592 -17.54 -13.16 -11.27
C MET A 592 -18.61 -14.26 -11.10
N ALA A 593 -18.29 -15.52 -11.42
CA ALA A 593 -19.19 -16.65 -11.33
C ALA A 593 -19.06 -17.45 -10.03
N GLU A 594 -17.84 -17.56 -9.50
CA GLU A 594 -17.52 -18.43 -8.36
C GLU A 594 -16.80 -17.66 -7.24
N LYS A 595 -17.12 -18.03 -6.00
CA LYS A 595 -16.44 -17.53 -4.79
C LYS A 595 -15.06 -18.16 -4.64
N VAL A 596 -14.12 -17.80 -5.52
CA VAL A 596 -12.74 -18.29 -5.44
C VAL A 596 -11.97 -17.49 -4.38
N SER A 597 -11.25 -18.19 -3.50
CA SER A 597 -10.30 -17.64 -2.51
C SER A 597 -9.02 -17.10 -3.18
N LEU A 598 -9.16 -16.30 -4.24
CA LEU A 598 -8.01 -15.60 -4.83
C LEU A 598 -7.76 -14.35 -4.00
N ASP A 599 -6.51 -14.06 -3.68
CA ASP A 599 -6.15 -12.73 -3.18
C ASP A 599 -6.52 -11.73 -4.28
N ARG A 600 -7.65 -11.04 -4.11
CA ARG A 600 -8.21 -10.15 -5.13
C ARG A 600 -7.48 -8.80 -5.19
N ARG A 601 -6.38 -8.64 -4.46
CA ARG A 601 -5.57 -7.44 -4.42
C ARG A 601 -4.52 -7.49 -5.54
N ILE A 602 -4.50 -6.45 -6.37
CA ILE A 602 -3.35 -6.17 -7.23
C ILE A 602 -2.40 -5.33 -6.38
N GLU A 603 -1.50 -6.00 -5.65
CA GLU A 603 -0.45 -5.34 -4.88
C GLU A 603 0.88 -5.58 -5.58
N HIS A 604 1.54 -4.49 -5.99
CA HIS A 604 2.90 -4.55 -6.49
C HIS A 604 3.84 -4.23 -5.33
N TYR A 605 4.62 -5.23 -4.93
CA TYR A 605 5.65 -5.10 -3.92
C TYR A 605 7.02 -5.07 -4.59
N LEU A 606 7.82 -4.06 -4.26
CA LEU A 606 9.25 -4.09 -4.50
C LEU A 606 9.94 -4.48 -3.21
N PRO A 607 10.37 -5.75 -3.07
CA PRO A 607 11.32 -6.09 -2.02
C PRO A 607 12.66 -5.50 -2.46
N ASP A 608 13.00 -4.29 -1.99
CA ASP A 608 14.32 -3.76 -2.28
C ASP A 608 15.24 -3.58 -1.07
N VAL A 609 16.22 -4.48 -1.11
CA VAL A 609 17.47 -4.68 -0.38
C VAL A 609 18.17 -3.35 -0.05
N VAL A 610 17.98 -2.87 1.17
CA VAL A 610 19.07 -2.22 1.91
C VAL A 610 19.43 -3.15 3.06
N SER A 611 20.12 -4.25 2.73
CA SER A 611 20.76 -5.10 3.71
C SER A 611 22.05 -4.42 4.18
N PHE A 612 21.97 -3.71 5.29
CA PHE A 612 23.02 -3.83 6.28
C PHE A 612 22.35 -4.32 7.55
N GLU A 613 22.97 -5.31 8.18
CA GLU A 613 22.64 -5.79 9.52
C GLU A 613 22.25 -4.57 10.38
N TRP A 614 21.07 -4.62 11.01
CA TRP A 614 20.45 -3.59 11.88
C TRP A 614 19.56 -2.48 11.24
N LEU A 615 19.50 -2.30 9.91
CA LEU A 615 18.64 -1.26 9.29
C LEU A 615 17.24 -1.77 8.92
N ALA A 616 16.20 -1.04 9.30
CA ALA A 616 14.81 -1.36 8.97
C ALA A 616 14.56 -1.36 7.45
N LEU A 617 14.00 -2.47 6.92
CA LEU A 617 13.60 -2.61 5.53
C LEU A 617 12.53 -1.58 5.17
N VAL A 618 12.75 -0.77 4.13
CA VAL A 618 11.71 0.07 3.54
C VAL A 618 11.02 -0.74 2.45
N GLN A 619 9.82 -1.23 2.74
CA GLN A 619 8.97 -1.86 1.74
C GLN A 619 8.25 -0.75 0.96
N VAL A 620 8.57 -0.59 -0.32
CA VAL A 620 7.81 0.31 -1.19
C VAL A 620 6.60 -0.48 -1.71
N ARG A 621 5.41 0.11 -1.57
CA ARG A 621 4.15 -0.47 -2.02
C ARG A 621 3.53 0.45 -3.05
N TYR A 622 3.15 -0.09 -4.20
CA TYR A 622 2.33 0.60 -5.18
C TYR A 622 0.90 0.06 -5.09
N VAL A 623 -0.08 0.97 -5.06
CA VAL A 623 -1.51 0.63 -4.95
C VAL A 623 -2.21 1.18 -6.18
N ASP A 624 -2.85 0.29 -6.94
CA ASP A 624 -3.61 0.68 -8.11
C ASP A 624 -4.89 1.41 -7.68
N GLU A 625 -5.10 2.62 -8.20
CA GLU A 625 -6.34 3.39 -8.03
C GLU A 625 -7.17 3.26 -9.32
N ALA A 626 -8.38 2.69 -9.24
CA ALA A 626 -9.33 2.72 -10.36
C ALA A 626 -10.37 3.82 -10.14
N LEU A 627 -10.66 4.62 -11.17
CA LEU A 627 -11.82 5.52 -11.14
C LEU A 627 -12.99 4.82 -11.82
N LEU A 628 -14.07 4.60 -11.07
CA LEU A 628 -15.27 3.93 -11.58
C LEU A 628 -16.52 4.74 -11.24
N THR A 629 -17.54 4.65 -12.10
CA THR A 629 -18.85 5.20 -11.78
C THR A 629 -19.62 4.18 -10.96
N TRP A 630 -19.88 4.53 -9.70
CA TRP A 630 -20.57 3.69 -8.73
C TRP A 630 -21.76 4.44 -8.12
N LYS A 631 -22.95 3.82 -8.15
CA LYS A 631 -24.21 4.41 -7.65
C LYS A 631 -24.44 5.84 -8.19
N GLY A 632 -24.11 6.07 -9.46
CA GLY A 632 -24.23 7.37 -10.14
C GLY A 632 -23.13 8.39 -9.82
N THR A 633 -22.10 8.02 -9.06
CA THR A 633 -20.98 8.90 -8.69
C THR A 633 -19.64 8.32 -9.11
N LYS A 634 -18.76 9.14 -9.71
CA LYS A 634 -17.37 8.72 -9.98
C LYS A 634 -16.57 8.68 -8.67
N GLN A 635 -15.99 7.54 -8.33
CA GLN A 635 -15.19 7.35 -7.11
C GLN A 635 -13.88 6.61 -7.41
N ASN A 636 -12.83 6.96 -6.65
CA ASN A 636 -11.54 6.27 -6.68
C ASN A 636 -11.59 5.05 -5.75
N TYR A 637 -11.26 3.88 -6.29
CA TYR A 637 -11.19 2.62 -5.57
C TYR A 637 -9.72 2.17 -5.48
N PRO A 638 -9.10 2.27 -4.29
CA PRO A 638 -7.73 1.81 -4.07
C PRO A 638 -7.63 0.28 -3.82
N GLN A 639 -8.77 -0.40 -3.64
CA GLN A 639 -8.79 -1.84 -3.36
C GLN A 639 -9.88 -2.52 -4.18
N LEU A 640 -9.49 -2.99 -5.37
CA LEU A 640 -10.40 -3.54 -6.38
C LEU A 640 -11.03 -4.88 -5.99
N GLY A 641 -10.49 -5.55 -4.96
CA GLY A 641 -10.90 -6.90 -4.59
C GLY A 641 -12.33 -7.08 -4.06
N LEU A 642 -13.11 -6.00 -3.93
CA LEU A 642 -14.51 -6.06 -3.50
C LEU A 642 -15.50 -5.76 -4.64
N LEU A 643 -15.04 -5.19 -5.76
CA LEU A 643 -15.94 -4.70 -6.81
C LEU A 643 -15.88 -5.61 -8.04
N LEU A 644 -16.98 -6.30 -8.30
CA LEU A 644 -17.18 -7.14 -9.48
C LEU A 644 -18.21 -6.49 -10.39
N ALA A 645 -17.76 -5.89 -11.49
CA ALA A 645 -18.59 -4.98 -12.28
C ALA A 645 -18.49 -5.22 -13.80
N ILE A 646 -19.63 -5.15 -14.47
CA ILE A 646 -19.74 -5.07 -15.92
C ILE A 646 -20.52 -3.81 -16.28
N ASP A 647 -19.87 -2.89 -16.99
CA ASP A 647 -20.51 -1.71 -17.57
C ASP A 647 -20.33 -1.70 -19.10
N LEU A 648 -21.44 -1.88 -19.82
CA LEU A 648 -21.52 -1.80 -21.29
C LEU A 648 -22.44 -0.66 -21.74
N SER A 649 -22.78 0.26 -20.85
CA SER A 649 -23.74 1.32 -21.12
C SER A 649 -23.29 2.29 -22.22
N CYS A 650 -24.21 3.07 -22.78
CA CYS A 650 -23.89 4.12 -23.74
C CYS A 650 -23.12 3.59 -24.96
N ASN A 651 -23.67 2.56 -25.59
CA ASN A 651 -23.12 1.93 -26.78
C ASN A 651 -24.25 1.70 -27.80
N LYS A 652 -23.94 0.98 -28.89
CA LYS A 652 -24.87 0.61 -29.96
C LYS A 652 -25.21 -0.88 -29.95
N LEU A 653 -25.16 -1.54 -28.80
CA LEU A 653 -25.41 -2.98 -28.69
C LEU A 653 -26.86 -3.32 -29.03
N THR A 654 -27.05 -4.44 -29.72
CA THR A 654 -28.35 -4.92 -30.25
C THR A 654 -28.61 -6.37 -29.83
N GLY A 655 -29.82 -6.87 -30.10
CA GLY A 655 -30.21 -8.24 -29.79
C GLY A 655 -30.58 -8.43 -28.32
N GLU A 656 -30.76 -9.69 -27.92
CA GLU A 656 -31.15 -10.06 -26.56
C GLU A 656 -29.94 -10.14 -25.62
N VAL A 657 -30.15 -9.93 -24.32
CA VAL A 657 -29.12 -10.17 -23.32
C VAL A 657 -28.99 -11.68 -23.06
N PRO A 658 -27.80 -12.27 -23.15
CA PRO A 658 -27.62 -13.70 -22.96
C PRO A 658 -28.13 -14.21 -21.61
N GLU A 659 -28.95 -15.27 -21.60
CA GLU A 659 -29.47 -15.87 -20.36
C GLU A 659 -28.35 -16.35 -19.42
N GLY A 660 -27.22 -16.79 -20.00
CA GLY A 660 -26.03 -17.21 -19.26
C GLY A 660 -25.47 -16.14 -18.32
N LEU A 661 -25.78 -14.85 -18.53
CA LEU A 661 -25.33 -13.78 -17.64
C LEU A 661 -25.82 -13.97 -16.19
N SER A 662 -26.97 -14.64 -16.00
CA SER A 662 -27.50 -15.00 -14.68
C SER A 662 -26.61 -15.96 -13.86
N SER A 663 -25.59 -16.58 -14.46
CA SER A 663 -24.66 -17.45 -13.73
C SER A 663 -23.54 -16.70 -13.02
N LEU A 664 -23.41 -15.39 -13.22
CA LEU A 664 -22.38 -14.56 -12.58
C LEU A 664 -22.78 -14.21 -11.14
N GLN A 665 -22.87 -15.22 -10.27
CA GLN A 665 -23.48 -15.11 -8.94
C GLN A 665 -22.75 -14.13 -8.00
N GLU A 666 -21.47 -13.87 -8.24
CA GLU A 666 -20.66 -12.93 -7.46
C GLU A 666 -20.69 -11.50 -8.05
N LEU A 667 -21.36 -11.27 -9.19
CA LEU A 667 -21.44 -9.95 -9.81
C LEU A 667 -22.14 -8.95 -8.89
N VAL A 668 -21.51 -7.80 -8.70
CA VAL A 668 -21.93 -6.74 -7.79
C VAL A 668 -22.58 -5.57 -8.53
N ALA A 669 -22.12 -5.24 -9.73
CA ALA A 669 -22.74 -4.23 -10.58
C ALA A 669 -22.91 -4.68 -12.03
N LEU A 670 -24.09 -4.40 -12.57
CA LEU A 670 -24.41 -4.58 -13.98
C LEU A 670 -25.06 -3.32 -14.54
N ASN A 671 -24.37 -2.68 -15.46
CA ASN A 671 -24.92 -1.55 -16.21
C ASN A 671 -24.89 -1.88 -17.71
N LEU A 672 -26.07 -1.90 -18.31
CA LEU A 672 -26.24 -2.15 -19.73
C LEU A 672 -27.04 -1.03 -20.40
N SER A 673 -27.33 0.07 -19.69
CA SER A 673 -28.28 1.12 -20.10
C SER A 673 -27.88 1.85 -21.38
N ARG A 674 -28.84 2.56 -21.98
CA ARG A 674 -28.61 3.39 -23.18
C ARG A 674 -27.92 2.60 -24.32
N ASN A 675 -28.58 1.52 -24.71
CA ASN A 675 -28.21 0.65 -25.82
C ASN A 675 -29.46 0.33 -26.66
N PHE A 676 -29.31 -0.38 -27.78
CA PHE A 676 -30.41 -0.85 -28.63
C PHE A 676 -30.81 -2.31 -28.35
N LEU A 677 -30.58 -2.78 -27.12
CA LEU A 677 -30.93 -4.14 -26.69
C LEU A 677 -32.45 -4.34 -26.71
N THR A 678 -32.88 -5.50 -27.18
CA THR A 678 -34.28 -5.91 -27.38
C THR A 678 -34.57 -7.22 -26.64
N GLY A 679 -35.79 -7.74 -26.78
CA GLY A 679 -36.19 -9.04 -26.22
C GLY A 679 -36.79 -8.92 -24.82
N LYS A 680 -36.90 -10.07 -24.16
CA LYS A 680 -37.43 -10.17 -22.80
C LYS A 680 -36.36 -9.84 -21.75
N PHE A 681 -36.81 -9.39 -20.59
CA PHE A 681 -35.97 -9.28 -19.40
C PHE A 681 -35.36 -10.65 -19.02
N ILE A 682 -34.13 -10.67 -18.50
CA ILE A 682 -33.41 -11.87 -18.04
C ILE A 682 -34.23 -12.61 -16.97
N GLN A 683 -34.81 -13.77 -17.32
CA GLN A 683 -35.78 -14.45 -16.46
C GLN A 683 -35.21 -14.92 -15.11
N ASN A 684 -33.93 -15.31 -15.09
CA ASN A 684 -33.24 -15.82 -13.89
C ASN A 684 -32.34 -14.76 -13.23
N ILE A 685 -32.66 -13.47 -13.35
CA ILE A 685 -31.83 -12.39 -12.76
C ILE A 685 -31.60 -12.56 -11.25
N GLY A 686 -32.55 -13.18 -10.53
CA GLY A 686 -32.46 -13.44 -9.09
C GLY A 686 -31.25 -14.29 -8.66
N HIS A 687 -30.64 -15.02 -9.60
CA HIS A 687 -29.41 -15.78 -9.32
C HIS A 687 -28.17 -14.90 -9.10
N LEU A 688 -28.20 -13.62 -9.49
CA LEU A 688 -27.12 -12.65 -9.23
C LEU A 688 -27.16 -12.16 -7.78
N ARG A 689 -26.95 -13.07 -6.83
CA ARG A 689 -27.24 -12.84 -5.41
C ARG A 689 -26.44 -11.71 -4.77
N GLN A 690 -25.28 -11.34 -5.32
CA GLN A 690 -24.45 -10.24 -4.81
C GLN A 690 -24.75 -8.89 -5.46
N LEU A 691 -25.74 -8.80 -6.37
CA LEU A 691 -25.97 -7.60 -7.16
C LEU A 691 -26.48 -6.44 -6.30
N GLU A 692 -25.70 -5.36 -6.26
CA GLU A 692 -26.04 -4.11 -5.59
C GLU A 692 -26.56 -3.05 -6.55
N VAL A 693 -26.07 -3.03 -7.80
CA VAL A 693 -26.39 -2.01 -8.80
C VAL A 693 -26.86 -2.68 -10.09
N LEU A 694 -28.07 -2.30 -10.54
CA LEU A 694 -28.64 -2.75 -11.79
C LEU A 694 -29.22 -1.57 -12.57
N ASP A 695 -28.59 -1.22 -13.69
CA ASP A 695 -29.12 -0.23 -14.63
C ASP A 695 -29.38 -0.87 -16.00
N LEU A 696 -30.67 -0.95 -16.33
CA LEU A 696 -31.19 -1.46 -17.58
C LEU A 696 -32.05 -0.40 -18.31
N SER A 697 -31.92 0.87 -17.92
CA SER A 697 -32.72 1.96 -18.45
C SER A 697 -32.44 2.28 -19.92
N ARG A 698 -33.40 2.96 -20.57
CA ARG A 698 -33.31 3.49 -21.95
C ARG A 698 -32.90 2.41 -22.96
N LYS A 699 -33.75 1.38 -23.10
CA LYS A 699 -33.62 0.30 -24.09
C LYS A 699 -35.00 -0.05 -24.67
N LYS A 700 -35.09 -1.20 -25.34
CA LYS A 700 -36.32 -1.75 -25.91
C LYS A 700 -36.70 -3.09 -25.28
N PHE A 701 -36.46 -3.27 -23.98
CA PHE A 701 -36.93 -4.48 -23.29
C PHE A 701 -38.45 -4.49 -23.19
N SER A 702 -39.03 -5.65 -23.47
CA SER A 702 -40.48 -5.86 -23.47
C SER A 702 -40.89 -7.03 -22.58
N GLY A 703 -42.18 -7.08 -22.24
CA GLY A 703 -42.75 -8.12 -21.38
C GLY A 703 -42.64 -7.82 -19.89
N ASN A 704 -42.88 -8.85 -19.08
CA ASN A 704 -43.01 -8.70 -17.63
C ASN A 704 -41.65 -8.65 -16.93
N ILE A 705 -41.56 -7.87 -15.85
CA ILE A 705 -40.45 -7.95 -14.89
C ILE A 705 -40.55 -9.33 -14.19
N PRO A 706 -39.52 -10.18 -14.25
CA PRO A 706 -39.59 -11.53 -13.70
C PRO A 706 -39.67 -11.52 -12.19
N THR A 707 -40.39 -12.48 -11.62
CA THR A 707 -40.54 -12.60 -10.17
C THR A 707 -39.20 -12.83 -9.47
N SER A 708 -38.24 -13.48 -10.12
CA SER A 708 -36.89 -13.71 -9.58
C SER A 708 -36.15 -12.41 -9.23
N LEU A 709 -36.51 -11.25 -9.80
CA LEU A 709 -35.92 -9.95 -9.42
C LEU A 709 -36.16 -9.63 -7.92
N SER A 710 -37.23 -10.20 -7.34
CA SER A 710 -37.53 -10.06 -5.90
C SER A 710 -36.49 -10.73 -4.99
N GLU A 711 -35.68 -11.65 -5.51
CA GLU A 711 -34.65 -12.40 -4.77
C GLU A 711 -33.35 -11.59 -4.54
N LEU A 712 -33.18 -10.45 -5.23
CA LEU A 712 -32.00 -9.58 -5.12
C LEU A 712 -32.03 -8.74 -3.85
N THR A 713 -31.63 -9.34 -2.72
CA THR A 713 -31.70 -8.71 -1.39
C THR A 713 -30.66 -7.62 -1.13
N PHE A 714 -29.53 -7.61 -1.86
CA PHE A 714 -28.48 -6.57 -1.74
C PHE A 714 -28.69 -5.37 -2.66
N LEU A 715 -29.71 -5.42 -3.53
CA LEU A 715 -29.94 -4.39 -4.54
C LEU A 715 -30.17 -3.04 -3.86
N SER A 716 -29.33 -2.06 -4.16
CA SER A 716 -29.36 -0.72 -3.56
C SER A 716 -29.51 0.39 -4.60
N THR A 717 -29.34 0.07 -5.88
CA THR A 717 -29.58 0.98 -7.00
C THR A 717 -30.22 0.20 -8.14
N LEU A 718 -31.38 0.68 -8.61
CA LEU A 718 -32.15 0.09 -9.69
C LEU A 718 -32.66 1.18 -10.63
N ASP A 719 -32.43 1.03 -11.93
CA ASP A 719 -33.09 1.82 -12.96
C ASP A 719 -33.54 0.94 -14.14
N LEU A 720 -34.86 0.87 -14.33
CA LEU A 720 -35.55 0.17 -15.42
C LEU A 720 -36.34 1.14 -16.32
N SER A 721 -36.15 2.45 -16.14
CA SER A 721 -36.92 3.48 -16.80
C SER A 721 -36.72 3.48 -18.33
N TYR A 722 -37.66 4.05 -19.07
CA TYR A 722 -37.59 4.17 -20.53
C TYR A 722 -37.37 2.82 -21.23
N ASN A 723 -38.28 1.87 -20.99
CA ASN A 723 -38.35 0.59 -21.68
C ASN A 723 -39.81 0.33 -22.16
N GLU A 724 -40.08 -0.84 -22.72
CA GLU A 724 -41.41 -1.32 -23.14
C GLU A 724 -41.95 -2.39 -22.17
N LEU A 725 -41.58 -2.32 -20.89
CA LEU A 725 -41.98 -3.29 -19.87
C LEU A 725 -43.48 -3.18 -19.55
N SER A 726 -44.08 -4.31 -19.20
CA SER A 726 -45.49 -4.42 -18.88
C SER A 726 -45.79 -5.36 -17.70
N GLY A 727 -47.03 -5.35 -17.22
CA GLY A 727 -47.47 -6.22 -16.12
C GLY A 727 -47.16 -5.65 -14.73
N LYS A 728 -47.42 -6.48 -13.71
CA LYS A 728 -47.28 -6.09 -12.31
C LYS A 728 -45.81 -6.13 -11.87
N ILE A 729 -45.35 -5.08 -11.18
CA ILE A 729 -44.03 -5.06 -10.53
C ILE A 729 -44.00 -6.14 -9.42
N PRO A 730 -43.02 -7.07 -9.42
CA PRO A 730 -42.87 -8.06 -8.35
C PRO A 730 -42.74 -7.42 -6.97
N THR A 731 -43.25 -8.12 -5.95
CA THR A 731 -43.27 -7.61 -4.58
C THR A 731 -42.06 -8.12 -3.79
N SER A 732 -41.27 -7.22 -3.21
CA SER A 732 -40.18 -7.50 -2.26
C SER A 732 -39.89 -6.25 -1.42
N THR A 733 -39.24 -6.42 -0.26
CA THR A 733 -38.86 -5.28 0.58
C THR A 733 -38.00 -4.26 -0.17
N GLN A 734 -37.14 -4.75 -1.07
CA GLN A 734 -36.20 -3.92 -1.82
C GLN A 734 -36.89 -3.17 -2.96
N LEU A 735 -37.68 -3.85 -3.79
CA LEU A 735 -38.25 -3.27 -5.02
C LEU A 735 -39.24 -2.14 -4.74
N GLN A 736 -40.00 -2.23 -3.64
CA GLN A 736 -40.93 -1.18 -3.23
C GLN A 736 -40.27 0.01 -2.53
N SER A 737 -38.97 -0.09 -2.19
CA SER A 737 -38.23 1.02 -1.58
C SER A 737 -37.68 2.03 -2.59
N PHE A 738 -37.57 1.65 -3.87
CA PHE A 738 -37.02 2.50 -4.92
C PHE A 738 -38.00 3.60 -5.36
N ASP A 739 -37.45 4.72 -5.83
CA ASP A 739 -38.23 5.83 -6.36
C ASP A 739 -39.06 5.39 -7.58
N PRO A 740 -40.33 5.84 -7.72
CA PRO A 740 -41.13 5.59 -8.91
C PRO A 740 -40.43 5.99 -10.23
N SER A 741 -39.49 6.94 -10.20
CA SER A 741 -38.69 7.35 -11.36
C SER A 741 -37.92 6.19 -11.98
N SER A 742 -37.43 5.24 -11.17
CA SER A 742 -36.70 4.04 -11.61
C SER A 742 -37.52 3.11 -12.52
N PHE A 743 -38.84 3.29 -12.57
CA PHE A 743 -39.75 2.51 -13.42
C PHE A 743 -40.47 3.36 -14.47
N SER A 744 -40.20 4.67 -14.48
CA SER A 744 -40.91 5.63 -15.32
C SER A 744 -40.81 5.32 -16.81
N HIS A 745 -41.75 5.85 -17.59
CA HIS A 745 -41.79 5.67 -19.05
C HIS A 745 -41.94 4.22 -19.54
N ASN A 746 -42.43 3.32 -18.67
CA ASN A 746 -42.91 1.98 -19.03
C ASN A 746 -44.44 1.95 -18.94
N ARG A 747 -45.14 2.20 -20.05
CA ARG A 747 -46.60 2.41 -20.03
C ARG A 747 -47.40 1.20 -19.55
N GLY A 748 -46.87 -0.01 -19.71
CA GLY A 748 -47.56 -1.25 -19.33
C GLY A 748 -47.35 -1.67 -17.88
N LEU A 749 -46.48 -0.99 -17.11
CA LEU A 749 -46.19 -1.36 -15.73
C LEU A 749 -47.27 -0.85 -14.77
N CYS A 750 -47.63 -1.68 -13.80
CA CYS A 750 -48.55 -1.34 -12.72
C CYS A 750 -48.13 -2.01 -11.40
N GLY A 751 -48.70 -1.57 -10.27
CA GLY A 751 -48.29 -1.97 -8.92
C GLY A 751 -47.33 -0.96 -8.26
N PRO A 752 -47.18 -0.99 -6.92
CA PRO A 752 -46.21 -0.16 -6.21
C PRO A 752 -44.77 -0.45 -6.68
N PRO A 753 -43.90 0.58 -6.85
CA PRO A 753 -44.08 1.97 -6.41
C PRO A 753 -44.76 2.92 -7.41
N VAL A 754 -45.17 2.47 -8.61
CA VAL A 754 -45.65 3.34 -9.69
C VAL A 754 -47.14 3.68 -9.59
N SER A 755 -48.01 2.67 -9.44
CA SER A 755 -49.46 2.86 -9.33
C SER A 755 -50.11 1.71 -8.57
N PRO A 756 -51.03 1.96 -7.61
CA PRO A 756 -51.63 0.90 -6.80
C PRO A 756 -52.59 -0.02 -7.56
N ASN A 757 -53.20 0.42 -8.68
CA ASN A 757 -54.24 -0.34 -9.39
C ASN A 757 -53.84 -0.72 -10.83
N CYS A 758 -53.78 -2.02 -11.11
CA CYS A 758 -53.70 -2.58 -12.46
C CYS A 758 -55.12 -2.65 -13.07
N SER A 759 -55.72 -1.51 -13.41
CA SER A 759 -57.02 -1.48 -14.10
C SER A 759 -56.78 -1.32 -15.59
N MET A 760 -57.19 -2.32 -16.39
CA MET A 760 -57.12 -2.31 -17.85
C MET A 760 -58.02 -1.19 -18.39
N GLY A 761 -57.43 -0.06 -18.77
CA GLY A 761 -58.10 1.01 -19.49
C GLY A 761 -57.13 1.61 -20.50
N ASP A 762 -57.53 1.65 -21.77
CA ASP A 762 -56.70 2.11 -22.88
C ASP A 762 -56.17 3.53 -22.63
N PRO A 763 -54.86 3.79 -22.83
CA PRO A 763 -54.29 5.11 -22.64
C PRO A 763 -54.63 6.05 -23.82
N PRO A 764 -54.72 7.37 -23.59
CA PRO A 764 -54.98 8.34 -24.66
C PRO A 764 -53.83 8.39 -25.68
N PRO A 765 -54.08 8.80 -26.93
CA PRO A 765 -53.04 8.88 -27.96
C PRO A 765 -52.02 9.97 -27.60
N GLY A 766 -50.77 9.55 -27.38
CA GLY A 766 -49.66 10.44 -27.04
C GLY A 766 -49.01 11.08 -28.28
N LYS A 767 -48.72 12.38 -28.17
CA LYS A 767 -47.85 13.12 -29.10
C LYS A 767 -46.46 12.46 -29.23
N PRO A 768 -45.75 12.67 -30.36
CA PRO A 768 -44.39 12.15 -30.54
C PRO A 768 -43.49 12.65 -29.42
N ALA A 769 -42.56 11.80 -28.97
CA ALA A 769 -41.50 12.17 -28.05
C ALA A 769 -40.73 13.37 -28.61
N VAL A 770 -40.85 14.53 -27.97
CA VAL A 770 -39.87 15.60 -28.09
C VAL A 770 -38.85 15.35 -26.98
N GLY A 771 -37.74 14.75 -27.37
CA GLY A 771 -36.68 14.27 -26.50
C GLY A 771 -35.81 13.31 -27.29
N GLY A 772 -35.21 13.82 -28.37
CA GLY A 772 -34.20 13.10 -29.12
C GLY A 772 -33.01 12.77 -28.22
N GLU A 773 -32.36 11.65 -28.52
CA GLU A 773 -31.00 11.26 -28.12
C GLU A 773 -30.31 12.24 -27.15
N GLU A 774 -30.57 12.12 -25.85
CA GLU A 774 -29.66 12.72 -24.88
C GLU A 774 -28.41 11.85 -24.82
N ASP A 775 -27.37 12.29 -25.52
CA ASP A 775 -26.04 11.70 -25.47
C ASP A 775 -25.55 11.64 -24.01
N CYS A 776 -24.82 10.59 -23.62
CA CYS A 776 -24.38 10.39 -22.23
C CYS A 776 -23.48 11.52 -21.70
N ASP A 777 -22.95 12.36 -22.60
CA ASP A 777 -22.15 13.55 -22.32
C ASP A 777 -22.86 14.89 -22.61
N GLU A 778 -23.99 14.88 -23.31
CA GLU A 778 -24.57 16.14 -23.83
C GLU A 778 -25.15 17.00 -22.70
N PHE A 779 -25.78 16.38 -21.70
CA PHE A 779 -26.38 17.10 -20.59
C PHE A 779 -25.36 17.96 -19.84
N MET A 780 -24.20 17.39 -19.49
CA MET A 780 -23.14 18.14 -18.82
C MET A 780 -22.56 19.23 -19.73
N LYS A 781 -22.40 18.95 -21.02
CA LYS A 781 -21.90 19.93 -21.99
C LYS A 781 -22.85 21.13 -22.13
N TRP A 782 -24.15 20.89 -22.24
CA TRP A 782 -25.17 21.95 -22.27
C TRP A 782 -25.29 22.70 -20.94
N PHE A 783 -25.14 22.00 -19.82
CA PHE A 783 -25.10 22.62 -18.49
C PHE A 783 -23.93 23.59 -18.35
N TYR A 784 -22.70 23.17 -18.68
CA TYR A 784 -21.52 24.05 -18.63
C TYR A 784 -21.60 25.20 -19.64
N THR A 785 -22.12 24.95 -20.84
CA THR A 785 -22.34 25.99 -21.86
C THR A 785 -23.37 27.02 -21.38
N ALA A 786 -24.47 26.58 -20.79
CA ALA A 786 -25.50 27.46 -20.22
C ALA A 786 -24.97 28.27 -19.03
N MET A 787 -24.13 27.68 -18.19
CA MET A 787 -23.50 28.38 -17.06
C MET A 787 -22.54 29.46 -17.54
N GLY A 788 -21.71 29.17 -18.56
CA GLY A 788 -20.81 30.16 -19.17
C GLY A 788 -21.56 31.32 -19.82
N LEU A 789 -22.61 31.02 -20.59
CA LEU A 789 -23.48 32.03 -21.20
C LEU A 789 -24.25 32.85 -20.15
N GLY A 790 -24.75 32.19 -19.10
CA GLY A 790 -25.43 32.83 -17.99
C GLY A 790 -24.53 33.79 -17.21
N PHE A 791 -23.28 33.39 -16.94
CA PHE A 791 -22.28 34.26 -16.34
C PHE A 791 -21.98 35.47 -17.22
N ALA A 792 -21.73 35.27 -18.52
CA ALA A 792 -21.47 36.36 -19.45
C ALA A 792 -22.65 37.36 -19.51
N MET A 793 -23.88 36.86 -19.64
CA MET A 793 -25.08 37.70 -19.65
C MET A 793 -25.29 38.44 -18.33
N GLY A 794 -25.08 37.77 -17.19
CA GLY A 794 -25.20 38.38 -15.86
C GLY A 794 -24.13 39.45 -15.60
N PHE A 795 -22.88 39.15 -15.94
CA PHE A 795 -21.76 40.08 -15.81
C PHE A 795 -21.97 41.32 -16.68
N TRP A 796 -22.28 41.15 -17.97
CA TRP A 796 -22.51 42.28 -18.86
C TRP A 796 -23.79 43.04 -18.51
N GLY A 797 -24.86 42.36 -18.10
CA GLY A 797 -26.07 43.01 -17.59
C GLY A 797 -25.80 43.90 -16.38
N PHE A 798 -25.03 43.40 -15.39
CA PHE A 798 -24.59 44.18 -14.24
C PHE A 798 -23.72 45.38 -14.66
N CYS A 799 -22.71 45.16 -15.49
CA CYS A 799 -21.83 46.22 -16.00
C CYS A 799 -22.60 47.29 -16.77
N SER A 800 -23.56 46.92 -17.63
CA SER A 800 -24.41 47.86 -18.35
C SER A 800 -25.29 48.69 -17.41
N VAL A 801 -25.90 48.07 -16.40
CA VAL A 801 -26.71 48.80 -15.40
C VAL A 801 -25.86 49.78 -14.60
N VAL A 802 -24.66 49.40 -14.18
CA VAL A 802 -23.71 50.28 -13.48
C VAL A 802 -23.20 51.39 -14.41
N PHE A 803 -23.03 51.15 -15.71
CA PHE A 803 -22.55 52.15 -16.66
C PHE A 803 -23.60 53.23 -16.96
N PHE A 804 -24.84 52.81 -17.23
CA PHE A 804 -25.92 53.71 -17.68
C PHE A 804 -26.74 54.32 -16.55
N LYS A 805 -26.90 53.62 -15.41
CA LYS A 805 -27.73 54.12 -14.29
C LYS A 805 -26.87 54.82 -13.24
N ARG A 806 -26.86 56.15 -13.30
CA ARG A 806 -26.03 57.03 -12.45
C ARG A 806 -26.21 56.81 -10.94
N SER A 807 -27.41 56.50 -10.48
CA SER A 807 -27.69 56.21 -9.06
C SER A 807 -27.03 54.90 -8.60
N TRP A 808 -27.08 53.86 -9.42
CA TRP A 808 -26.47 52.56 -9.11
C TRP A 808 -24.95 52.63 -9.19
N ARG A 809 -24.41 53.39 -10.14
CA ARG A 809 -22.97 53.69 -10.20
C ARG A 809 -22.46 54.31 -8.90
N HIS A 810 -23.15 55.34 -8.41
CA HIS A 810 -22.76 56.00 -7.16
C HIS A 810 -22.89 55.08 -5.96
N SER A 811 -23.97 54.30 -5.84
CA SER A 811 -24.10 53.33 -4.74
C SER A 811 -23.04 52.23 -4.79
N TYR A 812 -22.69 51.73 -5.97
CA TYR A 812 -21.67 50.69 -6.14
C TYR A 812 -20.26 51.18 -5.78
N TYR A 813 -19.85 52.36 -6.29
CA TYR A 813 -18.56 52.93 -5.91
C TYR A 813 -18.52 53.34 -4.44
N ARG A 814 -19.63 53.81 -3.86
CA ARG A 814 -19.72 54.09 -2.42
C ARG A 814 -19.55 52.82 -1.60
N TYR A 815 -20.18 51.71 -2.00
CA TYR A 815 -19.99 50.42 -1.35
C TYR A 815 -18.52 49.94 -1.43
N LEU A 816 -17.86 50.11 -2.59
CA LEU A 816 -16.44 49.79 -2.74
C LEU A 816 -15.53 50.67 -1.88
N ASP A 817 -15.82 51.96 -1.79
CA ASP A 817 -15.11 52.89 -0.92
C ASP A 817 -15.34 52.55 0.56
N ASP A 818 -16.58 52.24 0.96
CA ASP A 818 -16.91 51.81 2.33
C ASP A 818 -16.21 50.49 2.68
N ALA A 819 -16.14 49.54 1.74
CA ALA A 819 -15.43 48.28 1.93
C ALA A 819 -13.91 48.49 2.03
N LYS A 820 -13.35 49.39 1.20
CA LYS A 820 -11.95 49.78 1.25
C LYS A 820 -11.61 50.47 2.58
N ASP A 821 -12.47 51.37 3.05
CA ASP A 821 -12.33 52.05 4.33
C ASP A 821 -12.45 51.07 5.50
N TRP A 822 -13.36 50.09 5.41
CA TRP A 822 -13.48 49.02 6.40
C TRP A 822 -12.22 48.15 6.47
N VAL A 823 -11.66 47.76 5.32
CA VAL A 823 -10.39 47.02 5.25
C VAL A 823 -9.25 47.87 5.80
N TYR A 824 -9.16 49.14 5.40
CA TYR A 824 -8.14 50.07 5.86
C TYR A 824 -8.17 50.26 7.39
N VAL A 825 -9.35 50.55 7.96
CA VAL A 825 -9.55 50.73 9.40
C VAL A 825 -9.25 49.43 10.15
N SER A 826 -9.66 48.27 9.62
CA SER A 826 -9.35 46.97 10.22
C SER A 826 -7.85 46.69 10.26
N VAL A 827 -7.13 46.99 9.18
CA VAL A 827 -5.66 46.86 9.10
C VAL A 827 -4.96 47.85 10.04
N VAL A 828 -5.42 49.10 10.12
CA VAL A 828 -4.87 50.11 11.04
C VAL A 828 -5.10 49.70 12.50
N LEU A 829 -6.30 49.22 12.86
CA LEU A 829 -6.59 48.74 14.22
C LEU A 829 -5.78 47.50 14.57
N LEU A 830 -5.59 46.57 13.64
CA LEU A 830 -4.73 45.40 13.80
C LEU A 830 -3.27 45.82 14.03
N LYS A 831 -2.76 46.76 13.21
CA LYS A 831 -1.41 47.31 13.36
C LYS A 831 -1.22 48.01 14.70
N THR A 832 -2.19 48.84 15.13
CA THR A 832 -2.13 49.55 16.41
C THR A 832 -2.19 48.58 17.59
N ARG A 833 -3.04 47.53 17.54
CA ARG A 833 -3.07 46.44 18.53
C ARG A 833 -1.77 45.64 18.57
N LEU A 834 -1.13 45.45 17.42
CA LEU A 834 0.19 44.80 17.34
C LEU A 834 1.27 45.67 17.99
N VAL A 835 1.29 46.97 17.69
CA VAL A 835 2.27 47.92 18.23
C VAL A 835 2.08 48.13 19.74
N THR A 836 0.84 48.18 20.24
CA THR A 836 0.59 48.25 21.69
C THR A 836 0.97 46.95 22.41
N ARG A 837 0.77 45.77 21.80
CA ARG A 837 1.28 44.50 22.35
C ARG A 837 2.81 44.46 22.36
N ILE A 838 3.48 44.99 21.35
CA ILE A 838 4.95 45.05 21.28
C ILE A 838 5.52 46.09 22.27
N GLY A 839 4.87 47.25 22.43
CA GLY A 839 5.27 48.28 23.41
C GLY A 839 5.06 47.86 24.87
N ALA A 840 4.00 47.11 25.15
CA ALA A 840 3.75 46.53 26.48
C ALA A 840 4.74 45.40 26.84
N LEU A 841 5.41 44.81 25.86
CA LEU A 841 6.51 43.85 26.06
C LEU A 841 7.88 44.52 26.24
N SER A 842 8.01 45.82 25.94
CA SER A 842 9.27 46.58 26.10
C SER A 842 9.36 47.38 27.41
N THR A 843 8.30 47.38 28.23
CA THR A 843 8.27 48.06 29.56
C THR A 843 7.95 47.09 30.71
N ARG A 844 8.24 45.81 30.52
CA ARG A 844 8.28 44.80 31.60
C ARG A 844 9.67 44.20 31.73
#